data_AF-A0A7S1TNN7-F1
#
_entry.id   AF-A0A7S1TNN7-F1
#
_cell.length_a   1.000
_cell.length_b   1.000
_cell.length_c   1.000
_cell.angle_alpha   90.00
_cell.angle_beta   90.00
_cell.angle_gamma   90.00
#
_symmetry.space_group_name_H-M   'P 1'
#
loop_
_entity.id
_entity.type
_entity.pdbx_description
1 polymer ?
#
loop_
_entity_poly.entity_id
_entity_poly.type
_entity_poly.pdbx_seq_one_letter_code
_entity_poly.pdbx_strand_id
1 'polypeptide(L)'
;PVAEEEPVAEDDAAPEVAPEEEAAKDDFDYAAMRCWRHLPDPVASALKDFVLTGASSAEVDSSVPEPALKALADLWRSASTFGGRADAPSQVRNFVVDFAEECPDPVMLGSGATTGWQRCGFWFALVIDVVSTPVVERMRDWVLRQNRSDFTLKEVADGMAAEGINPDTHSTPHPNPNFKAAACAQAALAALEGAGRSQASRRGQRTGWELACPSVALNGLLSLLSKLIVDPETPTSSQKDALTKLVSCLGLPDAEVAPAALSPSCKALFLFLKAMAGGHKRLTLVTAREDALEAVTALLGREGYLAEAMDAYSRAVPQPPILSPYYKSIFGNKRMGGSAVEEGEGLGPRKELFSLCADQATQARAPISLPHALSARCENGSAAMTLQGLPDEALYGYVQVGYEIQLVDDAGQDIRGAVATVTRTDAGGRLQMSSIFRNLPDGVPAFGVRVSKNAQPYLVQRGASSGRPYLWVAPPRDGAKYSSSELERLCGFGLLLGIAIVNQCTLGIQIPEIMFQLILRAMAPGGADALELSVEELRRVDPDLHATVTESLAKAATPQQVRDLVEASGFSPASVTAENFVSKALNDYFVGQGLAEAIRSIARGFRAILSADVLSALNVSGRDLRAIVCGLGSGDGTGAAGESEDFSWTEAFNVVIDRDLRQVPLFSQAILQAMNSLPPPKKRQLLFFVTGVRRLPFPGSEFLSIETATLFRIRNAEEAQRTLGTLPQSHTCDNILELPHYWNALVALHPGLPEEELAQRVTEVLLERLEIAMDNAEGYGLDDDHTGAADLLPAATPAPEPEAVPEPEPTPEPEPEPATNVRRA
;
A
#
# COMPACT_ATOMS: atom_id res chain seq x y z
N PRO A 1 27.44 -23.82 -75.14
CA PRO A 1 28.45 -24.88 -75.35
C PRO A 1 29.54 -24.76 -74.28
N VAL A 2 29.34 -25.58 -73.23
CA VAL A 2 30.30 -26.22 -72.32
C VAL A 2 31.60 -25.46 -71.99
N ALA A 3 31.71 -25.04 -70.73
CA ALA A 3 32.97 -24.95 -70.01
C ALA A 3 32.83 -25.82 -68.74
N GLU A 4 33.74 -26.78 -68.60
CA GLU A 4 33.96 -27.63 -67.44
C GLU A 4 34.92 -26.96 -66.44
N GLU A 5 35.00 -27.56 -65.24
CA GLU A 5 35.98 -27.40 -64.13
C GLU A 5 35.71 -26.21 -63.18
N GLU A 6 35.63 -26.33 -61.84
CA GLU A 6 36.30 -27.18 -60.83
C GLU A 6 35.43 -27.40 -59.55
N PRO A 7 35.80 -28.31 -58.62
CA PRO A 7 34.93 -28.78 -57.53
C PRO A 7 34.99 -27.95 -56.23
N VAL A 8 33.91 -28.10 -55.46
CA VAL A 8 33.63 -27.54 -54.13
C VAL A 8 34.55 -28.13 -53.06
N ALA A 9 35.13 -27.26 -52.23
CA ALA A 9 35.68 -27.61 -50.92
C ALA A 9 34.98 -26.76 -49.83
N GLU A 10 34.47 -27.49 -48.83
CA GLU A 10 34.37 -27.22 -47.38
C GLU A 10 34.48 -25.76 -46.87
N ASP A 11 33.51 -25.30 -46.07
CA ASP A 11 33.62 -25.33 -44.60
C ASP A 11 32.35 -24.77 -43.94
N ASP A 12 31.60 -25.62 -43.22
CA ASP A 12 30.59 -25.22 -42.24
C ASP A 12 31.21 -25.45 -40.85
N ALA A 13 31.76 -24.39 -40.25
CA ALA A 13 32.16 -24.38 -38.85
C ALA A 13 31.49 -23.20 -38.14
N ALA A 14 30.52 -23.53 -37.28
CA ALA A 14 29.95 -22.61 -36.31
C ALA A 14 31.03 -22.09 -35.35
N PRO A 15 30.92 -20.85 -34.83
CA PRO A 15 31.95 -20.31 -33.94
C PRO A 15 32.00 -21.09 -32.62
N GLU A 16 33.16 -21.67 -32.32
CA GLU A 16 33.51 -22.21 -31.00
C GLU A 16 33.34 -21.12 -29.93
N VAL A 17 32.59 -21.44 -28.89
CA VAL A 17 32.49 -20.64 -27.66
C VAL A 17 33.89 -20.61 -27.02
N ALA A 18 34.36 -19.41 -26.68
CA ALA A 18 35.73 -19.21 -26.19
C ALA A 18 35.97 -19.90 -24.83
N PRO A 19 37.16 -20.50 -24.59
CA PRO A 19 37.49 -21.26 -23.38
C PRO A 19 37.54 -20.43 -22.07
N GLU A 20 37.45 -19.10 -22.15
CA GLU A 20 37.42 -18.23 -20.96
C GLU A 20 36.07 -18.26 -20.22
N GLU A 21 34.96 -18.55 -20.90
CA GLU A 21 33.62 -18.54 -20.29
C GLU A 21 33.33 -19.83 -19.49
N GLU A 22 33.92 -20.96 -19.92
CA GLU A 22 33.82 -22.25 -19.23
C GLU A 22 34.67 -22.27 -17.94
N ALA A 23 35.84 -21.62 -17.96
CA ALA A 23 36.72 -21.49 -16.78
C ALA A 23 36.10 -20.65 -15.65
N ALA A 24 35.43 -19.54 -15.97
CA ALA A 24 34.78 -18.68 -14.96
C ALA A 24 33.59 -19.37 -14.26
N LYS A 25 32.89 -20.27 -14.98
CA LYS A 25 31.82 -21.10 -14.44
C LYS A 25 32.36 -22.15 -13.47
N ASP A 26 33.44 -22.82 -13.86
CA ASP A 26 34.10 -23.84 -13.04
C ASP A 26 34.65 -23.25 -11.73
N ASP A 27 35.16 -22.02 -11.73
CA ASP A 27 35.68 -21.36 -10.51
C ASP A 27 34.58 -21.02 -9.48
N PHE A 28 33.39 -20.60 -9.93
CA PHE A 28 32.25 -20.34 -9.03
C PHE A 28 31.71 -21.64 -8.43
N ASP A 29 31.51 -22.66 -9.28
CA ASP A 29 31.04 -23.98 -8.85
C ASP A 29 32.06 -24.63 -7.89
N TYR A 30 33.36 -24.41 -8.11
CA TYR A 30 34.44 -24.88 -7.23
C TYR A 30 34.45 -24.18 -5.86
N ALA A 31 34.30 -22.85 -5.82
CA ALA A 31 34.19 -22.10 -4.56
C ALA A 31 32.97 -22.54 -3.74
N ALA A 32 31.80 -22.65 -4.39
CA ALA A 32 30.59 -23.17 -3.76
C ALA A 32 30.80 -24.58 -3.18
N MET A 33 31.41 -25.49 -3.96
CA MET A 33 31.69 -26.87 -3.54
C MET A 33 32.69 -26.98 -2.38
N ARG A 34 33.64 -26.05 -2.25
CA ARG A 34 34.63 -26.06 -1.18
C ARG A 34 34.02 -25.67 0.16
N CYS A 35 33.16 -24.66 0.16
CA CYS A 35 32.46 -24.21 1.36
C CYS A 35 31.45 -25.25 1.89
N TRP A 36 30.81 -26.05 1.02
CA TRP A 36 29.79 -27.05 1.42
C TRP A 36 30.25 -28.09 2.44
N ARG A 37 31.56 -28.33 2.56
CA ARG A 37 32.12 -29.30 3.52
C ARG A 37 31.90 -28.92 4.99
N HIS A 38 31.46 -27.69 5.25
CA HIS A 38 31.17 -27.17 6.58
C HIS A 38 29.69 -27.25 6.96
N LEU A 39 28.82 -27.71 6.05
CA LEU A 39 27.39 -27.88 6.29
C LEU A 39 27.06 -29.31 6.72
N PRO A 40 26.00 -29.52 7.54
CA PRO A 40 25.46 -30.85 7.80
C PRO A 40 25.06 -31.54 6.48
N ASP A 41 25.36 -32.85 6.35
CA ASP A 41 25.14 -33.65 5.14
C ASP A 41 23.77 -33.47 4.46
N PRO A 42 22.62 -33.36 5.17
CA PRO A 42 21.33 -33.15 4.52
C PRO A 42 21.23 -31.80 3.80
N VAL A 43 21.88 -30.77 4.33
CA VAL A 43 21.87 -29.39 3.79
C VAL A 43 22.83 -29.30 2.62
N ALA A 44 24.03 -29.87 2.77
CA ALA A 44 25.00 -29.97 1.70
C ALA A 44 24.43 -30.75 0.50
N SER A 45 23.66 -31.82 0.74
CA SER A 45 23.00 -32.60 -0.32
C SER A 45 21.88 -31.81 -1.02
N ALA A 46 21.00 -31.15 -0.27
CA ALA A 46 19.90 -30.36 -0.86
C ALA A 46 20.42 -29.17 -1.70
N LEU A 47 21.50 -28.51 -1.25
CA LEU A 47 22.14 -27.42 -1.97
C LEU A 47 22.91 -27.90 -3.21
N LYS A 48 23.60 -29.03 -3.08
CA LYS A 48 24.28 -29.68 -4.21
C LYS A 48 23.29 -30.07 -5.30
N ASP A 49 22.16 -30.67 -4.93
CA ASP A 49 21.12 -31.03 -5.90
C ASP A 49 20.52 -29.79 -6.58
N PHE A 50 20.26 -28.70 -5.83
CA PHE A 50 19.75 -27.44 -6.38
C PHE A 50 20.71 -26.78 -7.40
N VAL A 51 22.00 -26.67 -7.04
CA VAL A 51 23.02 -26.05 -7.92
C VAL A 51 23.27 -26.90 -9.16
N LEU A 52 23.35 -28.23 -9.02
CA LEU A 52 23.60 -29.14 -10.13
C LEU A 52 22.40 -29.31 -11.07
N THR A 53 21.16 -29.34 -10.55
CA THR A 53 19.95 -29.45 -11.40
C THR A 53 19.56 -28.14 -12.08
N GLY A 54 19.89 -26.99 -11.47
CA GLY A 54 19.67 -25.67 -12.06
C GLY A 54 20.75 -25.20 -13.06
N ALA A 55 21.83 -25.98 -13.26
CA ALA A 55 22.95 -25.64 -14.14
C ALA A 55 22.88 -26.29 -15.55
N SER A 56 21.98 -27.25 -15.77
CA SER A 56 21.89 -28.02 -17.02
C SER A 56 20.68 -27.69 -17.91
N SER A 57 19.86 -26.70 -17.56
CA SER A 57 18.63 -26.35 -18.28
C SER A 57 18.59 -24.85 -18.58
N ALA A 58 18.62 -24.49 -19.86
CA ALA A 58 18.47 -23.10 -20.33
C ALA A 58 17.00 -22.61 -20.30
N GLU A 59 16.05 -23.46 -19.90
CA GLU A 59 14.61 -23.18 -19.89
C GLU A 59 13.98 -23.42 -18.50
N VAL A 60 14.67 -23.01 -17.43
CA VAL A 60 14.05 -23.01 -16.10
C VAL A 60 13.17 -21.76 -15.96
N ASP A 61 11.86 -21.99 -16.02
CA ASP A 61 10.82 -21.04 -15.63
C ASP A 61 11.15 -20.45 -14.24
N SER A 62 10.92 -19.15 -14.07
CA SER A 62 11.36 -18.28 -12.96
C SER A 62 10.90 -18.65 -11.54
N SER A 63 10.29 -19.82 -11.36
CA SER A 63 9.95 -20.37 -10.05
C SER A 63 11.15 -21.13 -9.46
N VAL A 64 11.82 -20.50 -8.49
CA VAL A 64 12.69 -21.24 -7.56
C VAL A 64 11.83 -22.32 -6.90
N PRO A 65 12.27 -23.58 -6.75
CA PRO A 65 11.46 -24.59 -6.08
C PRO A 65 11.34 -24.21 -4.60
N GLU A 66 10.16 -23.66 -4.25
CA GLU A 66 9.65 -23.40 -2.91
C GLU A 66 10.04 -24.46 -1.85
N PRO A 67 10.12 -25.78 -2.17
CA PRO A 67 10.52 -26.79 -1.19
C PRO A 67 11.95 -26.66 -0.64
N ALA A 68 12.93 -26.24 -1.44
CA ALA A 68 14.32 -26.10 -0.98
C ALA A 68 14.51 -24.87 -0.08
N LEU A 69 13.82 -23.78 -0.42
CA LEU A 69 13.75 -22.56 0.39
C LEU A 69 13.03 -22.81 1.71
N LYS A 70 11.90 -23.50 1.66
CA LYS A 70 11.16 -23.93 2.84
C LYS A 70 12.01 -24.86 3.71
N ALA A 71 12.76 -25.79 3.12
CA ALA A 71 13.65 -26.67 3.89
C ALA A 71 14.79 -25.92 4.59
N LEU A 72 15.44 -24.94 3.95
CA LEU A 72 16.47 -24.10 4.59
C LEU A 72 15.90 -23.19 5.68
N ALA A 73 14.75 -22.56 5.41
CA ALA A 73 14.06 -21.72 6.38
C ALA A 73 13.54 -22.53 7.58
N ASP A 74 12.95 -23.71 7.35
CA ASP A 74 12.47 -24.61 8.39
C ASP A 74 13.64 -25.21 9.20
N LEU A 75 14.78 -25.50 8.56
CA LEU A 75 15.99 -25.95 9.23
C LEU A 75 16.60 -24.84 10.11
N TRP A 76 16.61 -23.58 9.64
CA TRP A 76 17.07 -22.45 10.43
C TRP A 76 16.11 -22.13 11.59
N ARG A 77 14.79 -22.12 11.33
CA ARG A 77 13.75 -21.94 12.37
C ARG A 77 13.77 -23.06 13.41
N SER A 78 14.02 -24.30 13.01
CA SER A 78 14.18 -25.42 13.95
C SER A 78 15.49 -25.34 14.74
N ALA A 79 16.56 -24.77 14.16
CA ALA A 79 17.81 -24.50 14.86
C ALA A 79 17.71 -23.31 15.84
N SER A 80 16.86 -22.31 15.57
CA SER A 80 16.65 -21.14 16.44
C SER A 80 15.67 -21.41 17.59
N THR A 81 14.73 -22.34 17.42
CA THR A 81 13.73 -22.71 18.45
C THR A 81 14.24 -23.77 19.44
N PHE A 82 15.28 -24.54 19.10
CA PHE A 82 15.92 -25.47 20.03
C PHE A 82 17.06 -24.79 20.80
N GLY A 83 16.76 -24.34 22.02
CA GLY A 83 17.74 -23.81 22.99
C GLY A 83 18.78 -24.83 23.52
N GLY A 84 19.14 -25.86 22.74
CA GLY A 84 19.95 -27.00 23.20
C GLY A 84 21.06 -27.52 22.28
N ARG A 85 21.22 -27.01 21.04
CA ARG A 85 22.37 -27.37 20.18
C ARG A 85 23.07 -26.12 19.66
N ALA A 86 24.10 -25.67 20.37
CA ALA A 86 24.89 -24.47 20.05
C ALA A 86 25.65 -24.54 18.71
N ASP A 87 25.75 -25.71 18.08
CA ASP A 87 26.66 -25.93 16.95
C ASP A 87 26.04 -25.66 15.57
N ALA A 88 24.72 -25.84 15.40
CA ALA A 88 24.07 -25.72 14.08
C ALA A 88 24.02 -24.28 13.53
N PRO A 89 23.67 -23.25 14.33
CA PRO A 89 23.76 -21.86 13.88
C PRO A 89 25.21 -21.46 13.56
N SER A 90 26.17 -22.02 14.29
CA SER A 90 27.61 -21.77 14.12
C SER A 90 28.15 -22.34 12.81
N GLN A 91 27.69 -23.51 12.38
CA GLN A 91 28.14 -24.17 11.15
C GLN A 91 27.61 -23.48 9.89
N VAL A 92 26.32 -23.16 9.85
CA VAL A 92 25.73 -22.40 8.72
C VAL A 92 26.32 -21.00 8.65
N ARG A 93 26.59 -20.37 9.80
CA ARG A 93 27.30 -19.09 9.89
C ARG A 93 28.72 -19.16 9.33
N ASN A 94 29.49 -20.18 9.71
CA ASN A 94 30.86 -20.36 9.20
C ASN A 94 30.84 -20.63 7.68
N PHE A 95 29.94 -21.49 7.21
CA PHE A 95 29.73 -21.72 5.77
C PHE A 95 29.50 -20.43 4.99
N VAL A 96 28.63 -19.56 5.52
CA VAL A 96 28.29 -18.28 4.90
C VAL A 96 29.48 -17.33 4.84
N VAL A 97 30.29 -17.29 5.91
CA VAL A 97 31.51 -16.47 5.96
C VAL A 97 32.55 -17.01 4.99
N ASP A 98 32.79 -18.32 5.00
CA ASP A 98 33.74 -18.99 4.11
C ASP A 98 33.32 -18.82 2.64
N PHE A 99 32.03 -18.92 2.33
CA PHE A 99 31.49 -18.69 0.98
C PHE A 99 31.65 -17.24 0.53
N ALA A 100 31.41 -16.26 1.42
CA ALA A 100 31.63 -14.86 1.11
C ALA A 100 33.11 -14.53 0.88
N GLU A 101 34.02 -15.20 1.59
CA GLU A 101 35.48 -15.03 1.45
C GLU A 101 36.06 -15.76 0.22
N GLU A 102 35.48 -16.90 -0.18
CA GLU A 102 35.97 -17.72 -1.31
C GLU A 102 35.27 -17.41 -2.65
N CYS A 103 34.19 -16.61 -2.67
CA CYS A 103 33.49 -16.27 -3.90
C CYS A 103 34.39 -15.44 -4.85
N PRO A 104 34.62 -15.87 -6.11
CA PRO A 104 35.52 -15.18 -7.02
C PRO A 104 35.08 -13.74 -7.28
N ASP A 105 36.07 -12.87 -7.55
CA ASP A 105 35.85 -11.44 -7.83
C ASP A 105 34.77 -11.30 -8.91
N PRO A 106 33.67 -10.57 -8.64
CA PRO A 106 32.53 -10.48 -9.55
C PRO A 106 32.91 -10.02 -10.98
N VAL A 107 34.06 -9.37 -11.15
CA VAL A 107 34.63 -8.96 -12.44
C VAL A 107 34.94 -10.13 -13.39
N MET A 108 35.10 -11.36 -12.87
CA MET A 108 35.45 -12.55 -13.67
C MET A 108 34.27 -13.22 -14.39
N LEU A 109 33.03 -12.87 -14.07
CA LEU A 109 31.84 -13.48 -14.67
C LEU A 109 31.49 -12.76 -15.99
N GLY A 110 31.77 -13.41 -17.13
CA GLY A 110 31.60 -12.88 -18.50
C GLY A 110 30.17 -12.53 -18.94
N SER A 111 29.93 -12.38 -20.25
CA SER A 111 28.65 -11.85 -20.77
C SER A 111 27.40 -12.72 -20.55
N GLY A 112 27.53 -14.01 -20.24
CA GLY A 112 26.45 -14.88 -19.78
C GLY A 112 26.05 -14.73 -18.29
N ALA A 113 26.66 -13.80 -17.55
CA ALA A 113 26.63 -13.76 -16.08
C ALA A 113 25.37 -13.23 -15.41
N THR A 114 24.35 -12.74 -16.13
CA THR A 114 23.18 -12.09 -15.48
C THR A 114 22.48 -13.00 -14.47
N THR A 115 22.44 -14.31 -14.73
CA THR A 115 21.95 -15.34 -13.79
C THR A 115 22.89 -15.55 -12.60
N GLY A 116 24.20 -15.43 -12.78
CA GLY A 116 25.20 -15.51 -11.71
C GLY A 116 25.08 -14.36 -10.71
N TRP A 117 24.91 -13.12 -11.18
CA TRP A 117 24.74 -11.95 -10.31
C TRP A 117 23.44 -12.02 -9.50
N GLN A 118 22.34 -12.48 -10.10
CA GLN A 118 21.06 -12.68 -9.40
C GLN A 118 21.20 -13.72 -8.28
N ARG A 119 21.86 -14.84 -8.57
CA ARG A 119 22.14 -15.89 -7.58
C ARG A 119 22.99 -15.35 -6.44
N CYS A 120 24.05 -14.59 -6.72
CA CYS A 120 24.87 -13.97 -5.68
C CYS A 120 24.06 -13.00 -4.81
N GLY A 121 23.29 -12.10 -5.42
CA GLY A 121 22.43 -11.17 -4.68
C GLY A 121 21.42 -11.88 -3.77
N PHE A 122 20.79 -12.95 -4.27
CA PHE A 122 19.90 -13.80 -3.48
C PHE A 122 20.61 -14.42 -2.27
N TRP A 123 21.79 -14.99 -2.48
CA TRP A 123 22.58 -15.59 -1.41
C TRP A 123 22.95 -14.56 -0.34
N PHE A 124 23.40 -13.37 -0.72
CA PHE A 124 23.72 -12.32 0.25
C PHE A 124 22.50 -11.83 1.04
N ALA A 125 21.33 -11.71 0.40
CA ALA A 125 20.09 -11.39 1.10
C ALA A 125 19.74 -12.46 2.14
N LEU A 126 19.85 -13.75 1.77
CA LEU A 126 19.63 -14.87 2.70
C LEU A 126 20.61 -14.84 3.87
N VAL A 127 21.88 -14.55 3.61
CA VAL A 127 22.92 -14.39 4.64
C VAL A 127 22.55 -13.30 5.63
N ILE A 128 22.13 -12.13 5.12
CA ILE A 128 21.69 -11.02 5.98
C ILE A 128 20.52 -11.46 6.85
N ASP A 129 19.52 -12.13 6.26
CA ASP A 129 18.34 -12.58 7.01
C ASP A 129 18.69 -13.59 8.09
N VAL A 130 19.48 -14.60 7.77
CA VAL A 130 19.96 -15.62 8.71
C VAL A 130 20.68 -14.97 9.90
N VAL A 131 21.56 -14.01 9.64
CA VAL A 131 22.37 -13.34 10.67
C VAL A 131 21.55 -12.34 11.50
N SER A 132 20.62 -11.62 10.87
CA SER A 132 19.92 -10.50 11.51
C SER A 132 18.58 -10.86 12.13
N THR A 133 17.88 -11.91 11.65
CA THR A 133 16.55 -12.30 12.15
C THR A 133 16.49 -12.42 13.68
N PRO A 134 17.43 -13.13 14.37
CA PRO A 134 17.34 -13.27 15.83
C PRO A 134 17.56 -11.95 16.60
N VAL A 135 18.21 -10.97 15.97
CA VAL A 135 18.41 -9.64 16.55
C VAL A 135 17.18 -8.78 16.32
N VAL A 136 16.62 -8.83 15.11
CA VAL A 136 15.37 -8.15 14.74
C VAL A 136 14.20 -8.65 15.57
N GLU A 137 14.06 -9.95 15.78
CA GLU A 137 13.02 -10.53 16.64
C GLU A 137 13.15 -10.06 18.10
N ARG A 138 14.36 -10.10 18.67
CA ARG A 138 14.59 -9.58 20.03
C ARG A 138 14.27 -8.10 20.16
N MET A 139 14.59 -7.31 19.15
CA MET A 139 14.25 -5.91 19.11
C MET A 139 12.74 -5.69 18.99
N ARG A 140 12.07 -6.45 18.11
CA ARG A 140 10.62 -6.45 17.98
C ARG A 140 9.96 -6.75 19.31
N ASP A 141 10.38 -7.82 19.99
CA ASP A 141 9.89 -8.18 21.31
C ASP A 141 10.17 -7.10 22.34
N TRP A 142 11.32 -6.42 22.26
CA TRP A 142 11.62 -5.31 23.16
C TRP A 142 10.66 -4.13 22.92
N VAL A 143 10.51 -3.67 21.67
CA VAL A 143 9.61 -2.57 21.30
C VAL A 143 8.16 -2.89 21.71
N LEU A 144 7.68 -4.09 21.40
CA LEU A 144 6.31 -4.54 21.74
C LEU A 144 6.08 -4.72 23.25
N ARG A 145 7.14 -5.01 24.03
CA ARG A 145 7.06 -5.14 25.49
C ARG A 145 6.97 -3.80 26.21
N GLN A 146 7.50 -2.75 25.61
CA GLN A 146 7.48 -1.45 26.26
C GLN A 146 6.06 -0.89 26.46
N ASN A 147 5.08 -1.31 25.64
CA ASN A 147 3.68 -0.90 25.72
C ASN A 147 3.50 0.63 25.82
N ARG A 148 4.34 1.38 25.10
CA ARG A 148 4.19 2.82 24.95
C ARG A 148 4.14 3.15 23.46
N SER A 149 3.25 4.06 23.09
CA SER A 149 3.09 4.57 21.73
C SER A 149 4.06 5.71 21.40
N ASP A 150 4.70 6.31 22.41
CA ASP A 150 5.44 7.59 22.32
C ASP A 150 6.96 7.43 22.26
N PHE A 151 7.49 6.32 21.75
CA PHE A 151 8.93 6.17 21.60
C PHE A 151 9.51 7.16 20.59
N THR A 152 10.73 7.60 20.87
CA THR A 152 11.61 8.17 19.84
C THR A 152 12.53 7.08 19.31
N LEU A 153 12.94 7.20 18.03
CA LEU A 153 13.91 6.28 17.44
C LEU A 153 15.23 6.22 18.24
N LYS A 154 15.60 7.34 18.85
CA LYS A 154 16.77 7.44 19.73
C LYS A 154 16.62 6.58 20.98
N GLU A 155 15.47 6.62 21.66
CA GLU A 155 15.24 5.79 22.85
C GLU A 155 15.26 4.30 22.51
N VAL A 156 14.76 3.91 21.33
CA VAL A 156 14.87 2.53 20.85
C VAL A 156 16.34 2.15 20.64
N ALA A 157 17.12 3.00 19.97
CA ALA A 157 18.55 2.76 19.76
C ALA A 157 19.33 2.69 21.08
N ASP A 158 19.04 3.58 22.04
CA ASP A 158 19.69 3.61 23.35
C ASP A 158 19.28 2.40 24.21
N GLY A 159 18.01 2.02 24.17
CA GLY A 159 17.48 0.83 24.84
C GLY A 159 18.12 -0.46 24.31
N MET A 160 18.30 -0.57 23.00
CA MET A 160 18.98 -1.72 22.39
C MET A 160 20.47 -1.79 22.72
N ALA A 161 21.14 -0.64 22.78
CA ALA A 161 22.51 -0.58 23.27
C ALA A 161 22.62 -1.01 24.74
N ALA A 162 21.65 -0.62 25.58
CA ALA A 162 21.62 -0.97 27.00
C ALA A 162 21.36 -2.47 27.27
N GLU A 163 20.59 -3.14 26.42
CA GLU A 163 20.36 -4.60 26.44
C GLU A 163 21.60 -5.42 26.00
N GLY A 164 22.75 -4.76 25.79
CA GLY A 164 24.00 -5.42 25.41
C GLY A 164 24.05 -5.85 23.94
N ILE A 165 23.13 -5.33 23.10
CA ILE A 165 23.19 -5.46 21.63
C ILE A 165 24.07 -4.33 21.07
N ASN A 166 25.24 -4.12 21.67
CA ASN A 166 26.20 -3.12 21.21
C ASN A 166 27.49 -3.83 20.75
N PRO A 167 27.94 -3.62 19.49
CA PRO A 167 29.18 -4.19 18.99
C PRO A 167 30.40 -3.85 19.85
N ASP A 168 30.40 -2.67 20.48
CA ASP A 168 31.61 -2.08 21.06
C ASP A 168 31.81 -2.41 22.55
N THR A 169 30.80 -2.94 23.24
CA THR A 169 30.87 -3.18 24.70
C THR A 169 31.45 -4.52 25.09
N HIS A 170 31.73 -5.40 24.13
CA HIS A 170 32.48 -6.62 24.41
C HIS A 170 33.99 -6.30 24.43
N SER A 171 34.54 -6.12 25.63
CA SER A 171 35.97 -6.07 25.92
C SER A 171 36.73 -7.39 25.62
N THR A 172 36.09 -8.34 24.94
CA THR A 172 36.72 -9.54 24.40
C THR A 172 37.32 -9.24 23.02
N PRO A 173 38.57 -9.66 22.74
CA PRO A 173 39.33 -9.30 21.53
C PRO A 173 38.79 -9.87 20.20
N HIS A 174 37.60 -10.47 20.20
CA HIS A 174 36.98 -11.06 19.02
C HIS A 174 35.70 -10.28 18.68
N PRO A 175 35.67 -9.54 17.55
CA PRO A 175 34.44 -8.89 17.11
C PRO A 175 33.36 -9.95 16.91
N ASN A 176 32.13 -9.62 17.30
CA ASN A 176 30.98 -10.50 17.14
C ASN A 176 30.94 -10.98 15.67
N PRO A 177 31.06 -12.29 15.38
CA PRO A 177 31.21 -12.76 14.02
C PRO A 177 29.99 -12.47 13.11
N ASN A 178 28.85 -12.05 13.68
CA ASN A 178 27.70 -11.54 12.92
C ASN A 178 28.03 -10.24 12.20
N PHE A 179 28.84 -9.38 12.83
CA PHE A 179 29.30 -8.13 12.23
C PHE A 179 30.23 -8.35 11.05
N LYS A 180 31.13 -9.35 11.14
CA LYS A 180 32.00 -9.71 10.03
C LYS A 180 31.20 -10.24 8.84
N ALA A 181 30.27 -11.17 9.09
CA ALA A 181 29.41 -11.72 8.04
C ALA A 181 28.57 -10.62 7.37
N ALA A 182 27.97 -9.73 8.15
CA ALA A 182 27.18 -8.63 7.62
C ALA A 182 28.02 -7.59 6.86
N ALA A 183 29.21 -7.25 7.34
CA ALA A 183 30.13 -6.36 6.64
C ALA A 183 30.59 -6.96 5.30
N CYS A 184 30.85 -8.27 5.25
CA CYS A 184 31.19 -8.98 4.01
C CYS A 184 30.00 -9.00 3.04
N ALA A 185 28.79 -9.32 3.53
CA ALA A 185 27.57 -9.27 2.73
C ALA A 185 27.28 -7.85 2.21
N GLN A 186 27.54 -6.82 3.01
CA GLN A 186 27.42 -5.41 2.61
C GLN A 186 28.42 -5.05 1.51
N ALA A 187 29.69 -5.39 1.69
CA ALA A 187 30.72 -5.12 0.69
C ALA A 187 30.41 -5.83 -0.64
N ALA A 188 29.93 -7.07 -0.56
CA ALA A 188 29.51 -7.81 -1.73
C ALA A 188 28.30 -7.18 -2.42
N LEU A 189 27.22 -6.87 -1.68
CA LEU A 189 26.05 -6.18 -2.26
C LEU A 189 26.41 -4.84 -2.89
N ALA A 190 27.26 -4.04 -2.23
CA ALA A 190 27.74 -2.77 -2.77
C ALA A 190 28.52 -2.97 -4.09
N ALA A 191 29.38 -3.99 -4.14
CA ALA A 191 30.12 -4.35 -5.35
C ALA A 191 29.19 -4.83 -6.47
N LEU A 192 28.20 -5.69 -6.14
CA LEU A 192 27.18 -6.17 -7.07
C LEU A 192 26.37 -5.01 -7.67
N GLU A 193 25.96 -4.05 -6.84
CA GLU A 193 25.23 -2.87 -7.30
C GLU A 193 26.08 -1.91 -8.13
N GLY A 194 27.36 -1.72 -7.75
CA GLY A 194 28.31 -0.90 -8.52
C GLY A 194 28.54 -1.46 -9.92
N ALA A 195 28.68 -2.78 -10.03
CA ALA A 195 28.81 -3.47 -11.31
C ALA A 195 27.52 -3.37 -12.14
N GLY A 196 26.36 -3.58 -11.52
CA GLY A 196 25.05 -3.45 -12.16
C GLY A 196 24.80 -2.05 -12.75
N ARG A 197 25.10 -0.99 -11.99
CA ARG A 197 25.00 0.42 -12.45
C ARG A 197 25.89 0.68 -13.66
N SER A 198 27.12 0.18 -13.63
CA SER A 198 28.10 0.36 -14.71
C SER A 198 27.67 -0.34 -16.01
N GLN A 199 27.06 -1.53 -15.93
CA GLN A 199 26.52 -2.23 -17.10
C GLN A 199 25.25 -1.55 -17.65
N ALA A 200 24.30 -1.18 -16.77
CA ALA A 200 23.07 -0.53 -17.19
C ALA A 200 23.33 0.77 -17.97
N SER A 201 24.31 1.57 -17.53
CA SER A 201 24.73 2.78 -18.23
C SER A 201 25.31 2.53 -19.62
N ARG A 202 25.90 1.36 -19.90
CA ARG A 202 26.55 1.06 -21.19
C ARG A 202 25.59 0.54 -22.24
N ARG A 203 24.52 -0.18 -21.84
CA ARG A 203 23.62 -0.84 -22.79
C ARG A 203 22.24 -0.20 -22.92
N GLY A 204 21.89 0.77 -22.07
CA GLY A 204 20.51 1.28 -22.00
C GLY A 204 19.48 0.23 -21.55
N GLN A 205 19.91 -1.01 -21.34
CA GLN A 205 19.12 -2.11 -20.81
C GLN A 205 19.36 -2.19 -19.30
N ARG A 206 18.31 -2.01 -18.51
CA ARG A 206 18.32 -2.38 -17.10
C ARG A 206 18.46 -3.90 -17.02
N THR A 207 19.56 -4.37 -16.44
CA THR A 207 19.84 -5.79 -16.23
C THR A 207 18.81 -6.39 -15.25
N GLY A 208 18.58 -7.71 -15.26
CA GLY A 208 17.54 -8.40 -14.48
C GLY A 208 17.70 -8.37 -12.94
N TRP A 209 18.40 -7.40 -12.36
CA TRP A 209 18.66 -7.29 -10.92
C TRP A 209 17.41 -6.94 -10.10
N GLU A 210 16.29 -6.57 -10.73
CA GLU A 210 14.98 -6.36 -10.09
C GLU A 210 14.43 -7.64 -9.40
N LEU A 211 15.12 -8.77 -9.55
CA LEU A 211 14.82 -10.06 -8.92
C LEU A 211 15.61 -10.34 -7.63
N ALA A 212 16.46 -9.42 -7.15
CA ALA A 212 17.08 -9.60 -5.83
C ALA A 212 15.99 -9.72 -4.76
N CYS A 213 16.03 -10.78 -3.95
CA CYS A 213 15.09 -10.95 -2.86
C CYS A 213 15.35 -9.89 -1.78
N PRO A 214 14.34 -9.08 -1.40
CA PRO A 214 14.46 -8.17 -0.28
C PRO A 214 14.78 -8.96 1.00
N SER A 215 15.65 -8.42 1.86
CA SER A 215 15.95 -9.04 3.16
C SER A 215 14.72 -8.96 4.06
N VAL A 216 14.13 -10.10 4.42
CA VAL A 216 12.93 -10.16 5.27
C VAL A 216 13.20 -9.53 6.64
N ALA A 217 14.37 -9.76 7.23
CA ALA A 217 14.71 -9.26 8.56
C ALA A 217 14.94 -7.74 8.56
N LEU A 218 15.74 -7.22 7.62
CA LEU A 218 15.98 -5.78 7.50
C LEU A 218 14.66 -5.03 7.21
N ASN A 219 13.86 -5.55 6.28
CA ASN A 219 12.59 -4.93 5.95
C ASN A 219 11.60 -5.02 7.11
N GLY A 220 11.50 -6.16 7.79
CA GLY A 220 10.65 -6.32 8.97
C GLY A 220 11.01 -5.36 10.10
N LEU A 221 12.30 -5.11 10.31
CA LEU A 221 12.79 -4.12 11.25
C LEU A 221 12.42 -2.69 10.87
N LEU A 222 12.75 -2.27 9.65
CA LEU A 222 12.47 -0.91 9.18
C LEU A 222 10.96 -0.63 9.17
N SER A 223 10.18 -1.65 8.84
CA SER A 223 8.73 -1.68 8.88
C SER A 223 8.18 -1.49 10.30
N LEU A 224 8.80 -2.15 11.30
CA LEU A 224 8.49 -1.94 12.72
C LEU A 224 8.84 -0.52 13.20
N LEU A 225 9.88 0.07 12.64
CA LEU A 225 10.37 1.39 13.03
C LEU A 225 9.76 2.55 12.25
N SER A 226 8.92 2.24 11.26
CA SER A 226 8.39 3.22 10.31
C SER A 226 7.77 4.42 11.04
N LYS A 227 6.85 4.20 11.98
CA LYS A 227 6.22 5.28 12.75
C LYS A 227 7.24 6.21 13.45
N LEU A 228 8.34 5.66 13.97
CA LEU A 228 9.39 6.40 14.70
C LEU A 228 10.32 7.18 13.76
N ILE A 229 10.53 6.65 12.55
CA ILE A 229 11.34 7.27 11.49
C ILE A 229 10.62 8.48 10.88
N VAL A 230 9.28 8.49 10.97
CA VAL A 230 8.42 9.32 10.14
C VAL A 230 7.87 10.53 10.86
N ASP A 231 8.09 10.61 12.16
CA ASP A 231 7.66 11.73 12.97
C ASP A 231 8.14 13.07 12.38
N PRO A 232 7.24 13.88 11.80
CA PRO A 232 7.63 15.15 11.17
C PRO A 232 8.09 16.18 12.20
N GLU A 233 7.77 15.98 13.49
CA GLU A 233 8.17 16.88 14.57
C GLU A 233 9.61 16.64 15.01
N THR A 234 10.16 15.44 14.75
CA THR A 234 11.57 15.14 15.02
C THR A 234 12.45 15.59 13.84
N PRO A 235 13.54 16.34 14.08
CA PRO A 235 14.47 16.73 13.01
C PRO A 235 15.02 15.52 12.25
N THR A 236 14.97 15.56 10.92
CA THR A 236 15.38 14.45 10.05
C THR A 236 16.84 14.05 10.24
N SER A 237 17.73 14.98 10.61
CA SER A 237 19.12 14.65 10.96
C SER A 237 19.21 13.74 12.19
N SER A 238 18.40 14.03 13.22
CA SER A 238 18.34 13.21 14.44
C SER A 238 17.77 11.82 14.16
N GLN A 239 16.76 11.73 13.28
CA GLN A 239 16.22 10.45 12.83
C GLN A 239 17.27 9.65 12.05
N LYS A 240 18.00 10.30 11.13
CA LYS A 240 19.07 9.64 10.36
C LYS A 240 20.19 9.13 11.27
N ASP A 241 20.62 9.92 12.24
CA ASP A 241 21.65 9.53 13.20
C ASP A 241 21.19 8.36 14.08
N ALA A 242 19.96 8.41 14.56
CA ALA A 242 19.37 7.33 15.36
C ALA A 242 19.20 6.04 14.53
N LEU A 243 18.77 6.15 13.27
CA LEU A 243 18.66 5.02 12.35
C LEU A 243 20.04 4.42 12.05
N THR A 244 21.03 5.26 11.77
CA THR A 244 22.42 4.83 11.50
C THR A 244 22.99 4.12 12.71
N LYS A 245 22.82 4.69 13.90
CA LYS A 245 23.23 4.07 15.16
C LYS A 245 22.56 2.72 15.37
N LEU A 246 21.26 2.64 15.12
CA LEU A 246 20.50 1.41 15.30
C LEU A 246 20.91 0.32 14.31
N VAL A 247 21.01 0.64 13.02
CA VAL A 247 21.51 -0.27 11.98
C VAL A 247 22.90 -0.77 12.34
N SER A 248 23.78 0.12 12.82
CA SER A 248 25.09 -0.24 13.35
C SER A 248 25.01 -1.15 14.58
N CYS A 249 24.13 -0.90 15.55
CA CYS A 249 23.98 -1.78 16.72
C CYS A 249 23.53 -3.19 16.35
N LEU A 250 22.73 -3.31 15.29
CA LEU A 250 22.19 -4.59 14.82
C LEU A 250 23.14 -5.34 13.88
N GLY A 251 24.26 -4.71 13.50
CA GLY A 251 25.18 -5.24 12.50
C GLY A 251 24.51 -5.41 11.14
N LEU A 252 23.57 -4.52 10.80
CA LEU A 252 22.91 -4.53 9.50
C LEU A 252 23.72 -3.68 8.51
N PRO A 253 23.69 -4.01 7.20
CA PRO A 253 24.29 -3.15 6.19
C PRO A 253 23.63 -1.76 6.25
N ASP A 254 24.40 -0.73 5.91
CA ASP A 254 23.80 0.57 5.63
C ASP A 254 22.79 0.39 4.49
N ALA A 255 21.52 0.64 4.81
CA ALA A 255 20.40 0.46 3.89
C ALA A 255 20.55 1.34 2.63
N GLU A 256 21.26 2.46 2.72
CA GLU A 256 21.55 3.31 1.55
C GLU A 256 22.63 2.70 0.64
N VAL A 257 23.45 1.78 1.14
CA VAL A 257 24.54 1.13 0.40
C VAL A 257 24.08 -0.12 -0.34
N ALA A 258 23.00 -0.75 0.11
CA ALA A 258 22.39 -1.93 -0.52
C ALA A 258 20.88 -1.78 -0.76
N PRO A 259 20.41 -0.74 -1.48
CA PRO A 259 19.00 -0.54 -1.80
C PRO A 259 18.31 -1.73 -2.47
N ALA A 260 19.03 -2.62 -3.15
CA ALA A 260 18.44 -3.84 -3.71
C ALA A 260 17.89 -4.80 -2.64
N ALA A 261 18.41 -4.75 -1.40
CA ALA A 261 17.90 -5.53 -0.28
C ALA A 261 16.63 -4.93 0.34
N LEU A 262 16.24 -3.71 -0.05
CA LEU A 262 15.07 -3.02 0.49
C LEU A 262 13.81 -3.36 -0.31
N SER A 263 12.73 -3.62 0.42
CA SER A 263 11.38 -3.69 -0.13
C SER A 263 10.93 -2.30 -0.60
N PRO A 264 9.90 -2.22 -1.44
CA PRO A 264 9.32 -0.93 -1.83
C PRO A 264 8.92 -0.06 -0.63
N SER A 265 8.29 -0.64 0.41
CA SER A 265 7.89 0.09 1.62
C SER A 265 9.09 0.69 2.36
N CYS A 266 10.20 -0.03 2.45
CA CYS A 266 11.41 0.49 3.09
C CYS A 266 12.10 1.55 2.23
N LYS A 267 12.12 1.38 0.90
CA LYS A 267 12.57 2.45 -0.01
C LYS A 267 11.74 3.71 0.16
N ALA A 268 10.42 3.60 0.37
CA ALA A 268 9.55 4.75 0.64
C ALA A 268 9.98 5.54 1.90
N LEU A 269 10.38 4.85 2.98
CA LEU A 269 10.89 5.49 4.19
C LEU A 269 12.15 6.31 3.91
N PHE A 270 13.10 5.77 3.14
CA PHE A 270 14.30 6.53 2.77
C PHE A 270 14.01 7.66 1.79
N LEU A 271 13.05 7.50 0.87
CA LEU A 271 12.59 8.58 0.01
C LEU A 271 11.99 9.72 0.84
N PHE A 272 11.17 9.41 1.84
CA PHE A 272 10.64 10.38 2.79
C PHE A 272 11.78 11.11 3.52
N LEU A 273 12.70 10.38 4.15
CA LEU A 273 13.82 11.00 4.89
C LEU A 273 14.67 11.90 3.99
N LYS A 274 14.97 11.48 2.76
CA LYS A 274 15.76 12.29 1.83
C LYS A 274 15.01 13.52 1.33
N ALA A 275 13.70 13.42 1.11
CA ALA A 275 12.86 14.56 0.73
C ALA A 275 12.73 15.58 1.88
N MET A 276 12.61 15.10 3.11
CA MET A 276 12.37 15.91 4.31
C MET A 276 13.65 16.51 4.91
N ALA A 277 14.83 16.11 4.43
CA ALA A 277 16.12 16.57 4.95
C ALA A 277 16.30 18.11 4.90
N GLY A 278 15.62 18.79 3.97
CA GLY A 278 15.59 20.26 3.87
C GLY A 278 14.53 20.95 4.74
N GLY A 279 13.84 20.19 5.59
CA GLY A 279 12.60 20.60 6.25
C GLY A 279 11.38 20.34 5.36
N HIS A 280 10.21 20.75 5.85
CA HIS A 280 8.94 20.57 5.16
C HIS A 280 8.00 21.73 5.45
N LYS A 281 6.98 21.89 4.60
CA LYS A 281 5.94 22.90 4.80
C LYS A 281 4.60 22.23 5.06
N ARG A 282 4.01 22.44 6.23
CA ARG A 282 2.66 21.96 6.52
C ARG A 282 1.62 22.86 5.84
N LEU A 283 0.73 22.27 5.05
CA LEU A 283 -0.33 22.98 4.33
C LEU A 283 -1.70 22.54 4.82
N THR A 284 -2.44 23.46 5.42
CA THR A 284 -3.82 23.24 5.83
C THR A 284 -4.76 23.26 4.62
N LEU A 285 -5.53 22.19 4.45
CA LEU A 285 -6.51 22.04 3.39
C LEU A 285 -7.91 21.91 4.00
N VAL A 286 -8.79 22.89 3.80
CA VAL A 286 -10.21 22.76 4.15
C VAL A 286 -10.96 22.36 2.88
N THR A 287 -11.52 21.16 2.82
CA THR A 287 -12.13 20.61 1.60
C THR A 287 -13.42 19.86 1.89
N ALA A 288 -14.30 19.80 0.90
CA ALA A 288 -15.33 18.77 0.85
C ALA A 288 -14.71 17.48 0.27
N ARG A 289 -15.28 16.30 0.55
CA ARG A 289 -14.72 15.02 0.07
C ARG A 289 -14.80 14.94 -1.45
N GLU A 290 -15.90 15.42 -2.02
CA GLU A 290 -16.19 15.52 -3.45
C GLU A 290 -15.25 16.47 -4.23
N ASP A 291 -14.59 17.40 -3.54
CA ASP A 291 -13.73 18.42 -4.16
C ASP A 291 -12.24 18.20 -3.89
N ALA A 292 -11.86 17.08 -3.25
CA ALA A 292 -10.52 16.81 -2.74
C ALA A 292 -9.38 17.11 -3.75
N LEU A 293 -9.43 16.56 -4.96
CA LEU A 293 -8.39 16.71 -5.98
C LEU A 293 -8.29 18.15 -6.49
N GLU A 294 -9.42 18.80 -6.73
CA GLU A 294 -9.45 20.20 -7.18
C GLU A 294 -8.93 21.12 -6.07
N ALA A 295 -9.32 20.87 -4.82
CA ALA A 295 -8.87 21.64 -3.67
C ALA A 295 -7.35 21.46 -3.40
N VAL A 296 -6.82 20.24 -3.53
CA VAL A 296 -5.37 19.99 -3.48
C VAL A 296 -4.65 20.72 -4.61
N THR A 297 -5.15 20.62 -5.84
CA THR A 297 -4.52 21.29 -7.00
C THR A 297 -4.52 22.81 -6.83
N ALA A 298 -5.63 23.39 -6.40
CA ALA A 298 -5.76 24.82 -6.15
C ALA A 298 -4.84 25.29 -5.01
N LEU A 299 -4.73 24.50 -3.93
CA LEU A 299 -3.81 24.76 -2.83
C LEU A 299 -2.36 24.77 -3.33
N LEU A 300 -1.93 23.74 -4.05
CA LEU A 300 -0.56 23.64 -4.58
C LEU A 300 -0.24 24.75 -5.59
N GLY A 301 -1.22 25.16 -6.40
CA GLY A 301 -1.11 26.31 -7.30
C GLY A 301 -0.91 27.62 -6.54
N ARG A 302 -1.73 27.87 -5.52
CA ARG A 302 -1.64 29.07 -4.66
C ARG A 302 -0.31 29.14 -3.92
N GLU A 303 0.18 28.01 -3.44
CA GLU A 303 1.45 27.91 -2.70
C GLU A 303 2.68 27.88 -3.61
N GLY A 304 2.51 27.99 -4.94
CA GLY A 304 3.60 28.11 -5.92
C GLY A 304 4.19 26.80 -6.43
N TYR A 305 3.87 25.65 -5.82
CA TYR A 305 4.40 24.33 -6.20
C TYR A 305 4.16 24.00 -7.67
N LEU A 306 2.96 24.31 -8.18
CA LEU A 306 2.61 24.02 -9.58
C LEU A 306 3.40 24.89 -10.56
N ALA A 307 3.54 26.18 -10.25
CA ALA A 307 4.31 27.11 -11.07
C ALA A 307 5.80 26.72 -11.09
N GLU A 308 6.36 26.37 -9.93
CA GLU A 308 7.75 25.90 -9.82
C GLU A 308 7.98 24.59 -10.56
N ALA A 309 7.05 23.63 -10.48
CA ALA A 309 7.14 22.36 -11.19
C ALA A 309 7.04 22.53 -12.72
N MET A 310 6.29 23.52 -13.18
CA MET A 310 6.15 23.82 -14.61
C MET A 310 7.35 24.56 -15.19
N ASP A 311 8.17 25.23 -14.35
CA ASP A 311 9.41 25.85 -14.79
C ASP A 311 10.50 24.79 -15.03
N ALA A 312 10.85 24.61 -16.31
CA ALA A 312 11.81 23.60 -16.76
C ALA A 312 13.23 23.78 -16.16
N TYR A 313 13.56 24.96 -15.63
CA TYR A 313 14.86 25.26 -15.03
C TYR A 313 14.84 25.28 -13.50
N SER A 314 13.67 25.14 -12.89
CA SER A 314 13.59 25.21 -11.43
C SER A 314 14.31 24.03 -10.79
N ARG A 315 15.03 24.32 -9.70
CA ARG A 315 15.56 23.27 -8.83
C ARG A 315 14.38 22.61 -8.10
N ALA A 316 14.63 21.44 -7.49
CA ALA A 316 13.64 20.80 -6.63
C ALA A 316 13.04 21.82 -5.66
N VAL A 317 11.74 21.70 -5.40
CA VAL A 317 11.01 22.61 -4.51
C VAL A 317 11.71 22.63 -3.15
N PRO A 318 11.97 23.79 -2.54
CA PRO A 318 12.85 23.89 -1.38
C PRO A 318 12.36 23.09 -0.17
N GLN A 319 11.05 22.88 -0.02
CA GLN A 319 10.46 22.10 1.06
C GLN A 319 9.24 21.32 0.55
N PRO A 320 9.20 19.98 0.66
CA PRO A 320 8.02 19.21 0.30
C PRO A 320 6.82 19.54 1.20
N PRO A 321 5.57 19.47 0.69
CA PRO A 321 4.39 19.79 1.46
C PRO A 321 3.85 18.56 2.22
N ILE A 322 3.52 18.77 3.50
CA ILE A 322 2.69 17.84 4.29
C ILE A 322 1.28 18.39 4.35
N LEU A 323 0.31 17.66 3.78
CA LEU A 323 -1.08 18.11 3.70
C LEU A 323 -1.80 17.80 5.01
N SER A 324 -2.53 18.77 5.56
CA SER A 324 -3.39 18.58 6.73
C SER A 324 -4.84 18.83 6.33
N PRO A 325 -5.57 17.79 5.86
CA PRO A 325 -6.95 17.93 5.43
C PRO A 325 -7.90 18.08 6.62
N TYR A 326 -8.85 18.97 6.47
CA TYR A 326 -10.01 19.14 7.33
C TYR A 326 -11.26 19.06 6.45
N TYR A 327 -12.06 18.02 6.67
CA TYR A 327 -13.28 17.80 5.91
C TYR A 327 -14.39 18.69 6.44
N LYS A 328 -15.06 19.42 5.53
CA LYS A 328 -16.23 20.22 5.89
C LYS A 328 -17.33 19.31 6.43
N SER A 329 -17.87 19.65 7.60
CA SER A 329 -19.00 18.96 8.20
C SER A 329 -19.92 19.94 8.89
N ILE A 330 -21.22 19.73 8.74
CA ILE A 330 -22.25 20.52 9.40
C ILE A 330 -22.36 20.19 10.90
N PHE A 331 -21.83 19.04 11.32
CA PHE A 331 -21.81 18.56 12.70
C PHE A 331 -20.50 18.88 13.43
N GLY A 332 -19.48 19.34 12.70
CA GLY A 332 -18.17 19.65 13.26
C GLY A 332 -18.20 20.84 14.22
N ASN A 333 -17.69 20.65 15.44
CA ASN A 333 -17.56 21.71 16.43
C ASN A 333 -16.37 22.64 16.13
N LYS A 334 -15.27 22.07 15.59
CA LYS A 334 -14.10 22.82 15.15
C LYS A 334 -14.39 23.67 13.91
N ARG A 335 -13.86 24.90 13.90
CA ARG A 335 -13.91 25.82 12.75
C ARG A 335 -12.53 26.06 12.16
N MET A 336 -12.37 25.78 10.87
CA MET A 336 -11.15 26.05 10.11
C MET A 336 -11.49 26.88 8.87
N GLY A 337 -10.80 28.01 8.68
CA GLY A 337 -11.07 28.90 7.54
C GLY A 337 -12.51 29.42 7.48
N GLY A 338 -13.18 29.53 8.63
CA GLY A 338 -14.59 29.96 8.72
C GLY A 338 -15.63 28.88 8.44
N SER A 339 -15.21 27.67 8.05
CA SER A 339 -16.10 26.51 7.86
C SER A 339 -16.07 25.61 9.09
N ALA A 340 -17.20 25.01 9.44
CA ALA A 340 -17.25 23.89 10.39
C ALA A 340 -16.61 22.65 9.74
N VAL A 341 -15.75 21.96 10.48
CA VAL A 341 -14.97 20.82 9.98
C VAL A 341 -14.98 19.67 10.98
N GLU A 342 -14.82 18.44 10.48
CA GLU A 342 -14.59 17.27 11.30
C GLU A 342 -13.31 17.42 12.13
N GLU A 343 -13.37 16.92 13.37
CA GLU A 343 -12.22 16.86 14.25
C GLU A 343 -11.41 15.62 13.85
N GLY A 344 -10.29 15.84 13.18
CA GLY A 344 -9.42 14.77 12.74
C GLY A 344 -8.10 15.36 12.26
N GLU A 345 -7.03 15.06 12.98
CA GLU A 345 -5.67 15.44 12.60
C GLU A 345 -4.80 14.20 12.61
N GLY A 346 -4.02 13.94 11.55
CA GLY A 346 -3.10 12.81 11.53
C GLY A 346 -3.09 12.07 10.21
N LEU A 347 -2.80 10.77 10.26
CA LEU A 347 -2.60 9.95 9.07
C LEU A 347 -3.92 9.46 8.44
N GLY A 348 -4.96 9.18 9.24
CA GLY A 348 -6.27 8.72 8.75
C GLY A 348 -6.90 9.68 7.72
N PRO A 349 -7.21 10.94 8.10
CA PRO A 349 -7.75 11.94 7.18
C PRO A 349 -6.88 12.18 5.94
N ARG A 350 -5.55 12.06 6.08
CA ARG A 350 -4.60 12.15 4.96
C ARG A 350 -4.74 10.97 4.00
N LYS A 351 -4.75 9.73 4.50
CA LYS A 351 -4.92 8.54 3.67
C LYS A 351 -6.23 8.59 2.89
N GLU A 352 -7.32 9.01 3.54
CA GLU A 352 -8.60 9.25 2.87
C GLU A 352 -8.48 10.30 1.76
N LEU A 353 -7.77 11.41 2.00
CA LEU A 353 -7.59 12.48 1.01
C LEU A 353 -6.95 11.94 -0.28
N PHE A 354 -5.89 11.14 -0.15
CA PHE A 354 -5.21 10.56 -1.31
C PHE A 354 -6.07 9.52 -2.03
N SER A 355 -6.87 8.74 -1.31
CA SER A 355 -7.87 7.85 -1.90
C SER A 355 -8.90 8.63 -2.71
N LEU A 356 -9.49 9.67 -2.12
CA LEU A 356 -10.48 10.54 -2.77
C LEU A 356 -9.89 11.22 -4.02
N CYS A 357 -8.66 11.73 -3.93
CA CYS A 357 -7.98 12.35 -5.05
C CYS A 357 -7.78 11.38 -6.21
N ALA A 358 -7.47 10.11 -5.92
CA ALA A 358 -7.27 9.10 -6.92
C ALA A 358 -8.58 8.65 -7.57
N ASP A 359 -9.64 8.48 -6.78
CA ASP A 359 -10.98 8.21 -7.30
C ASP A 359 -11.39 9.32 -8.27
N GLN A 360 -11.25 10.59 -7.86
CA GLN A 360 -11.55 11.75 -8.70
C GLN A 360 -10.63 11.87 -9.92
N ALA A 361 -9.38 11.39 -9.85
CA ALA A 361 -8.47 11.36 -10.99
C ALA A 361 -8.93 10.37 -12.07
N THR A 362 -9.69 9.32 -11.71
CA THR A 362 -10.24 8.32 -12.63
C THR A 362 -11.66 8.63 -13.10
N GLN A 363 -12.38 9.50 -12.40
CA GLN A 363 -13.75 9.85 -12.73
C GLN A 363 -13.82 10.73 -13.99
N ALA A 364 -14.64 10.31 -14.95
CA ALA A 364 -14.95 11.10 -16.15
C ALA A 364 -15.94 12.26 -15.86
N ARG A 365 -16.30 12.47 -14.60
CA ARG A 365 -17.28 13.47 -14.17
C ARG A 365 -16.79 14.09 -12.88
N ALA A 366 -16.79 15.42 -12.84
CA ALA A 366 -16.46 16.15 -11.62
C ALA A 366 -17.78 16.55 -10.95
N PRO A 367 -17.99 16.24 -9.66
CA PRO A 367 -19.12 16.76 -8.92
C PRO A 367 -19.09 18.29 -8.91
N ILE A 368 -20.25 18.90 -8.72
CA ILE A 368 -20.41 20.34 -8.60
C ILE A 368 -20.99 20.61 -7.22
N SER A 369 -20.20 21.27 -6.36
CA SER A 369 -20.69 21.70 -5.05
C SER A 369 -21.77 22.76 -5.25
N LEU A 370 -22.98 22.43 -4.82
CA LEU A 370 -24.14 23.31 -4.89
C LEU A 370 -24.24 24.13 -3.59
N PRO A 371 -24.61 25.42 -3.66
CA PRO A 371 -24.70 26.28 -2.48
C PRO A 371 -25.86 25.92 -1.54
N HIS A 372 -26.85 25.16 -2.02
CA HIS A 372 -28.02 24.73 -1.25
C HIS A 372 -28.32 23.28 -1.59
N ALA A 373 -28.87 22.53 -0.62
CA ALA A 373 -29.43 21.22 -0.87
C ALA A 373 -30.59 21.39 -1.87
N LEU A 374 -30.41 20.81 -3.06
CA LEU A 374 -31.43 20.81 -4.09
C LEU A 374 -32.31 19.59 -3.92
N SER A 375 -33.61 19.81 -4.10
CA SER A 375 -34.56 18.71 -4.16
C SER A 375 -35.18 18.60 -5.55
N ALA A 376 -35.25 17.38 -6.08
CA ALA A 376 -35.82 17.12 -7.38
C ALA A 376 -37.29 16.71 -7.25
N ARG A 377 -38.15 17.34 -8.06
CA ARG A 377 -39.48 16.79 -8.37
C ARG A 377 -39.53 16.39 -9.83
N CYS A 378 -39.73 15.09 -10.07
CA CYS A 378 -39.95 14.54 -11.40
C CYS A 378 -41.42 14.76 -11.80
N GLU A 379 -41.68 15.30 -12.98
CA GLU A 379 -43.05 15.39 -13.52
C GLU A 379 -43.43 14.04 -14.15
N ASN A 380 -44.56 13.45 -13.75
CA ASN A 380 -45.03 12.09 -14.08
C ASN A 380 -44.61 11.58 -15.47
N GLY A 381 -43.71 10.59 -15.49
CA GLY A 381 -43.27 9.91 -16.72
C GLY A 381 -42.54 10.80 -17.74
N SER A 382 -42.26 12.05 -17.41
CA SER A 382 -41.54 12.98 -18.28
C SER A 382 -40.05 12.97 -17.99
N ALA A 383 -39.25 13.29 -19.00
CA ALA A 383 -37.81 13.56 -18.83
C ALA A 383 -37.56 14.97 -18.26
N ALA A 384 -38.55 15.60 -17.63
CA ALA A 384 -38.45 16.93 -17.06
C ALA A 384 -38.36 16.88 -15.53
N MET A 385 -37.38 17.59 -14.99
CA MET A 385 -37.16 17.75 -13.55
C MET A 385 -37.17 19.24 -13.21
N THR A 386 -37.83 19.58 -12.11
CA THR A 386 -37.69 20.90 -11.48
C THR A 386 -36.83 20.76 -10.24
N LEU A 387 -35.75 21.54 -10.16
CA LEU A 387 -34.90 21.61 -8.97
C LEU A 387 -35.44 22.70 -8.04
N GLN A 388 -35.74 22.35 -6.79
CA GLN A 388 -36.19 23.28 -5.76
C GLN A 388 -35.02 23.62 -4.84
N GLY A 389 -35.00 24.86 -4.31
CA GLY A 389 -33.97 25.33 -3.38
C GLY A 389 -33.04 26.42 -3.94
N LEU A 390 -33.15 26.75 -5.23
CA LEU A 390 -32.49 27.90 -5.86
C LEU A 390 -33.51 28.74 -6.64
N PRO A 391 -33.37 30.07 -6.68
CA PRO A 391 -34.14 30.89 -7.62
C PRO A 391 -33.77 30.51 -9.06
N ASP A 392 -34.76 30.46 -9.97
CA ASP A 392 -34.62 29.96 -11.34
C ASP A 392 -33.41 30.56 -12.09
N GLU A 393 -33.14 31.85 -11.89
CA GLU A 393 -32.02 32.57 -12.52
C GLU A 393 -30.64 32.07 -12.06
N ALA A 394 -30.52 31.61 -10.82
CA ALA A 394 -29.26 31.08 -10.29
C ALA A 394 -28.98 29.67 -10.80
N LEU A 395 -30.03 28.89 -11.11
CA LEU A 395 -29.89 27.49 -11.50
C LEU A 395 -29.05 27.32 -12.78
N TYR A 396 -29.18 28.22 -13.76
CA TYR A 396 -28.38 28.20 -14.99
C TYR A 396 -26.89 28.41 -14.76
N GLY A 397 -26.53 29.08 -13.66
CA GLY A 397 -25.13 29.25 -13.26
C GLY A 397 -24.50 27.93 -12.81
N TYR A 398 -25.31 27.01 -12.26
CA TYR A 398 -24.83 25.77 -11.65
C TYR A 398 -25.07 24.52 -12.50
N VAL A 399 -26.10 24.51 -13.34
CA VAL A 399 -26.47 23.33 -14.15
C VAL A 399 -26.55 23.70 -15.62
N GLN A 400 -25.73 23.04 -16.44
CA GLN A 400 -25.67 23.26 -17.90
C GLN A 400 -26.01 22.00 -18.68
N VAL A 401 -26.32 22.17 -19.97
CA VAL A 401 -26.50 21.06 -20.90
C VAL A 401 -25.22 20.21 -20.94
N GLY A 402 -25.39 18.88 -20.84
CA GLY A 402 -24.32 17.90 -20.75
C GLY A 402 -23.94 17.53 -19.32
N TYR A 403 -24.46 18.22 -18.30
CA TYR A 403 -24.24 17.85 -16.91
C TYR A 403 -25.07 16.63 -16.56
N GLU A 404 -24.61 15.84 -15.60
CA GLU A 404 -25.35 14.72 -15.06
C GLU A 404 -25.94 15.06 -13.71
N ILE A 405 -27.12 14.52 -13.49
CA ILE A 405 -27.88 14.66 -12.28
C ILE A 405 -28.14 13.27 -11.75
N GLN A 406 -27.71 13.06 -10.52
CA GLN A 406 -27.90 11.82 -9.76
C GLN A 406 -28.82 12.11 -8.58
N LEU A 407 -29.87 11.31 -8.43
CA LEU A 407 -30.76 11.39 -7.29
C LEU A 407 -30.23 10.55 -6.14
N VAL A 408 -30.31 11.12 -4.94
CA VAL A 408 -29.97 10.46 -3.68
C VAL A 408 -31.17 10.46 -2.74
N ASP A 409 -31.26 9.45 -1.90
CA ASP A 409 -32.28 9.38 -0.86
C ASP A 409 -31.97 10.31 0.33
N ASP A 410 -32.82 10.27 1.36
CA ASP A 410 -32.67 11.10 2.57
C ASP A 410 -31.39 10.76 3.35
N ALA A 411 -30.83 9.56 3.16
CA ALA A 411 -29.55 9.13 3.73
C ALA A 411 -28.35 9.48 2.82
N GLY A 412 -28.59 10.17 1.70
CA GLY A 412 -27.54 10.52 0.73
C GLY A 412 -27.02 9.34 -0.07
N GLN A 413 -27.69 8.18 -0.03
CA GLN A 413 -27.33 7.02 -0.83
C GLN A 413 -27.87 7.12 -2.25
N ASP A 414 -27.11 6.59 -3.21
CA ASP A 414 -27.46 6.63 -4.62
C ASP A 414 -28.69 5.78 -4.90
N ILE A 415 -29.72 6.39 -5.47
CA ILE A 415 -30.89 5.65 -5.94
C ILE A 415 -30.49 4.94 -7.23
N ARG A 416 -30.39 3.60 -7.20
CA ARG A 416 -29.92 2.80 -8.34
C ARG A 416 -30.68 3.12 -9.62
N GLY A 417 -29.93 3.48 -10.66
CA GLY A 417 -30.48 3.84 -11.97
C GLY A 417 -31.08 5.25 -12.05
N ALA A 418 -30.98 6.04 -10.98
CA ALA A 418 -31.44 7.42 -10.95
C ALA A 418 -30.36 8.42 -11.37
N VAL A 419 -29.79 8.17 -12.56
CA VAL A 419 -28.79 9.03 -13.18
C VAL A 419 -29.27 9.50 -14.56
N ALA A 420 -29.22 10.80 -14.83
CA ALA A 420 -29.65 11.35 -16.11
C ALA A 420 -28.84 12.59 -16.53
N THR A 421 -28.63 12.77 -17.84
CA THR A 421 -27.87 13.90 -18.40
C THR A 421 -28.80 15.02 -18.83
N VAL A 422 -28.52 16.25 -18.45
CA VAL A 422 -29.25 17.45 -18.86
C VAL A 422 -29.10 17.66 -20.37
N THR A 423 -30.19 17.55 -21.12
CA THR A 423 -30.23 17.76 -22.58
C THR A 423 -30.68 19.17 -22.94
N ARG A 424 -31.48 19.81 -22.09
CA ARG A 424 -31.93 21.19 -22.29
C ARG A 424 -32.26 21.84 -20.95
N THR A 425 -32.02 23.14 -20.85
CA THR A 425 -32.48 23.98 -19.74
C THR A 425 -33.52 24.96 -20.30
N ASP A 426 -34.74 25.00 -19.76
CA ASP A 426 -35.72 26.04 -20.10
C ASP A 426 -35.56 27.27 -19.22
N ALA A 427 -36.20 28.41 -19.52
CA ALA A 427 -36.06 29.66 -18.74
C ALA A 427 -36.80 29.67 -17.38
N GLY A 428 -37.61 28.65 -17.09
CA GLY A 428 -38.36 28.50 -15.85
C GLY A 428 -37.74 27.49 -14.87
N GLY A 429 -36.44 27.21 -14.99
CA GLY A 429 -35.70 26.32 -14.09
C GLY A 429 -35.98 24.84 -14.32
N ARG A 430 -36.68 24.46 -15.40
CA ARG A 430 -36.89 23.04 -15.74
C ARG A 430 -35.72 22.52 -16.57
N LEU A 431 -35.27 21.34 -16.16
CA LEU A 431 -34.22 20.60 -16.83
C LEU A 431 -34.85 19.45 -17.60
N GLN A 432 -34.63 19.40 -18.92
CA GLN A 432 -34.90 18.21 -19.72
C GLN A 432 -33.69 17.29 -19.67
N MET A 433 -33.93 15.98 -19.60
CA MET A 433 -32.90 14.98 -19.37
C MET A 433 -32.89 13.90 -20.47
N SER A 434 -31.77 13.19 -20.62
CA SER A 434 -31.54 12.18 -21.65
C SER A 434 -32.23 10.85 -21.37
N SER A 435 -32.45 10.52 -20.10
CA SER A 435 -33.17 9.33 -19.66
C SER A 435 -34.37 9.73 -18.80
N ILE A 436 -35.45 8.96 -18.92
CA ILE A 436 -36.56 9.00 -17.98
C ILE A 436 -36.15 8.08 -16.84
N PHE A 437 -36.30 8.52 -15.58
CA PHE A 437 -36.26 7.63 -14.44
C PHE A 437 -37.49 6.70 -14.48
N ARG A 438 -37.46 5.69 -15.36
CA ARG A 438 -38.64 4.88 -15.72
C ARG A 438 -39.23 4.08 -14.54
N ASN A 439 -38.53 4.03 -13.40
CA ASN A 439 -38.90 3.22 -12.25
C ASN A 439 -39.00 4.00 -10.92
N LEU A 440 -39.02 5.35 -10.93
CA LEU A 440 -39.33 6.07 -9.70
C LEU A 440 -40.83 5.93 -9.39
N PRO A 441 -41.23 5.44 -8.20
CA PRO A 441 -42.63 5.34 -7.83
C PRO A 441 -43.33 6.69 -7.96
N ASP A 442 -44.60 6.69 -8.38
CA ASP A 442 -45.40 7.91 -8.41
C ASP A 442 -45.52 8.48 -6.99
N GLY A 443 -45.19 9.77 -6.82
CA GLY A 443 -45.40 10.48 -5.56
C GLY A 443 -44.32 10.33 -4.49
N VAL A 444 -43.10 9.88 -4.83
CA VAL A 444 -41.99 9.90 -3.85
C VAL A 444 -41.65 11.37 -3.51
N PRO A 445 -41.49 11.71 -2.21
CA PRO A 445 -41.07 13.03 -1.77
C PRO A 445 -39.73 13.44 -2.39
N ALA A 446 -39.47 14.75 -2.34
CA ALA A 446 -38.36 15.37 -3.05
C ALA A 446 -37.02 14.71 -2.70
N PHE A 447 -36.29 14.25 -3.71
CA PHE A 447 -34.99 13.58 -3.55
C PHE A 447 -33.86 14.58 -3.43
N GLY A 448 -32.81 14.25 -2.69
CA GLY A 448 -31.56 14.99 -2.79
C GLY A 448 -30.97 14.88 -4.20
N VAL A 449 -30.23 15.90 -4.63
CA VAL A 449 -29.68 15.97 -5.99
C VAL A 449 -28.19 16.22 -5.96
N ARG A 450 -27.42 15.35 -6.61
CA ARG A 450 -26.01 15.58 -6.95
C ARG A 450 -25.90 15.95 -8.42
N VAL A 451 -25.18 17.04 -8.70
CA VAL A 451 -24.90 17.48 -10.07
C VAL A 451 -23.42 17.24 -10.36
N SER A 452 -23.10 16.70 -11.53
CA SER A 452 -21.74 16.53 -12.01
C SER A 452 -21.58 17.08 -13.43
N LYS A 453 -20.43 17.68 -13.72
CA LYS A 453 -20.06 18.11 -15.07
C LYS A 453 -19.16 17.07 -15.72
N ASN A 454 -19.24 16.93 -17.04
CA ASN A 454 -18.27 16.11 -17.78
C ASN A 454 -16.86 16.65 -17.57
N ALA A 455 -16.02 15.87 -16.90
CA ALA A 455 -14.62 16.16 -16.68
C ALA A 455 -13.78 15.23 -17.55
N GLN A 456 -12.65 15.72 -18.05
CA GLN A 456 -11.69 14.78 -18.60
C GLN A 456 -11.02 14.11 -17.42
N PRO A 457 -11.16 12.79 -17.26
CA PRO A 457 -10.41 12.07 -16.24
C PRO A 457 -8.92 12.25 -16.52
N TYR A 458 -8.09 12.20 -15.49
CA TYR A 458 -6.63 12.17 -15.67
C TYR A 458 -6.23 10.79 -16.18
N LEU A 459 -6.90 9.77 -15.66
CA LEU A 459 -6.66 8.38 -15.98
C LEU A 459 -7.95 7.73 -16.49
N VAL A 460 -7.89 7.07 -17.63
CA VAL A 460 -8.96 6.25 -18.17
C VAL A 460 -8.65 4.78 -17.98
N GLN A 461 -9.68 4.01 -17.70
CA GLN A 461 -9.58 2.56 -17.73
C GLN A 461 -9.44 2.11 -19.19
N ARG A 462 -8.31 1.47 -19.52
CA ARG A 462 -8.12 0.77 -20.79
C ARG A 462 -8.38 -0.71 -20.57
N GLY A 463 -9.18 -1.31 -21.43
CA GLY A 463 -9.29 -2.76 -21.46
C GLY A 463 -7.99 -3.35 -22.00
N ALA A 464 -7.29 -4.16 -21.21
CA ALA A 464 -6.32 -5.06 -21.81
C ALA A 464 -7.10 -6.14 -22.56
N SER A 465 -6.53 -6.61 -23.66
CA SER A 465 -7.06 -7.79 -24.36
C SER A 465 -7.05 -9.06 -23.49
N SER A 466 -6.29 -9.05 -22.38
CA SER A 466 -6.29 -10.09 -21.34
C SER A 466 -7.54 -10.11 -20.47
N GLY A 467 -8.48 -9.19 -20.72
CA GLY A 467 -9.68 -8.98 -19.91
C GLY A 467 -9.42 -8.21 -18.61
N ARG A 468 -8.16 -7.84 -18.32
CA ARG A 468 -7.80 -7.08 -17.11
C ARG A 468 -7.67 -5.59 -17.43
N PRO A 469 -8.61 -4.75 -16.99
CA PRO A 469 -8.47 -3.34 -17.23
C PRO A 469 -7.34 -2.73 -16.40
N TYR A 470 -6.60 -1.78 -16.97
CA TYR A 470 -5.61 -0.98 -16.25
C TYR A 470 -5.90 0.52 -16.43
N LEU A 471 -5.45 1.35 -15.49
CA LEU A 471 -5.59 2.80 -15.60
C LEU A 471 -4.44 3.36 -16.43
N TRP A 472 -4.75 4.22 -17.39
CA TRP A 472 -3.77 4.85 -18.25
C TRP A 472 -4.09 6.34 -18.43
N VAL A 473 -3.11 7.16 -18.78
CA VAL A 473 -3.34 8.59 -19.01
C VAL A 473 -4.40 8.79 -20.09
N ALA A 474 -5.39 9.63 -19.79
CA ALA A 474 -6.47 9.94 -20.71
C ALA A 474 -5.91 10.57 -21.99
N PRO A 475 -6.32 10.12 -23.18
CA PRO A 475 -5.93 10.76 -24.42
C PRO A 475 -6.50 12.19 -24.50
N PRO A 476 -5.92 13.05 -25.34
CA PRO A 476 -6.43 14.39 -25.59
C PRO A 476 -7.83 14.34 -26.23
N ARG A 477 -8.74 15.23 -25.83
CA ARG A 477 -10.19 15.17 -26.14
C ARG A 477 -10.53 15.06 -27.64
N ASP A 478 -9.76 15.71 -28.51
CA ASP A 478 -10.07 15.81 -29.94
C ASP A 478 -9.07 15.03 -30.81
N GLY A 479 -8.29 14.12 -30.21
CA GLY A 479 -7.15 13.48 -30.90
C GLY A 479 -6.04 14.47 -31.29
N ALA A 480 -6.15 15.72 -30.83
CA ALA A 480 -5.18 16.80 -31.01
C ALA A 480 -4.04 16.70 -29.97
N LYS A 481 -3.18 17.72 -29.87
CA LYS A 481 -2.18 17.82 -28.79
C LYS A 481 -2.87 18.21 -27.48
N TYR A 482 -2.29 17.84 -26.34
CA TYR A 482 -2.71 18.35 -25.04
C TYR A 482 -2.60 19.88 -25.01
N SER A 483 -3.62 20.55 -24.49
CA SER A 483 -3.59 21.97 -24.18
C SER A 483 -2.67 22.25 -22.99
N SER A 484 -2.20 23.49 -22.86
CA SER A 484 -1.37 23.91 -21.71
C SER A 484 -2.06 23.65 -20.37
N SER A 485 -3.39 23.83 -20.29
CA SER A 485 -4.17 23.57 -19.08
C SER A 485 -4.27 22.07 -18.76
N GLU A 486 -4.42 21.20 -19.76
CA GLU A 486 -4.36 19.74 -19.56
C GLU A 486 -2.97 19.30 -19.08
N LEU A 487 -1.91 19.85 -19.67
CA LEU A 487 -0.54 19.56 -19.24
C LEU A 487 -0.27 20.05 -17.81
N GLU A 488 -0.74 21.24 -17.45
CA GLU A 488 -0.65 21.77 -16.09
C GLU A 488 -1.39 20.87 -15.10
N ARG A 489 -2.61 20.41 -15.44
CA ARG A 489 -3.34 19.42 -14.62
C ARG A 489 -2.53 18.14 -14.46
N LEU A 490 -1.98 17.58 -15.53
CA LEU A 490 -1.14 16.38 -15.48
C LEU A 490 0.15 16.59 -14.67
N CYS A 491 0.71 17.80 -14.68
CA CYS A 491 1.81 18.19 -13.78
C CYS A 491 1.35 18.18 -12.32
N GLY A 492 0.16 18.73 -12.02
CA GLY A 492 -0.49 18.64 -10.72
C GLY A 492 -0.70 17.19 -10.25
N PHE A 493 -1.06 16.29 -11.16
CA PHE A 493 -1.14 14.86 -10.85
C PHE A 493 0.24 14.26 -10.55
N GLY A 494 1.29 14.65 -11.30
CA GLY A 494 2.67 14.33 -10.98
C GLY A 494 3.11 14.77 -9.58
N LEU A 495 2.76 16.00 -9.19
CA LEU A 495 2.97 16.51 -7.84
C LEU A 495 2.26 15.62 -6.82
N LEU A 496 0.99 15.29 -7.05
CA LEU A 496 0.22 14.42 -6.15
C LEU A 496 0.90 13.05 -5.94
N LEU A 497 1.44 12.43 -7.00
CA LEU A 497 2.19 11.16 -6.89
C LEU A 497 3.42 11.30 -5.97
N GLY A 498 4.16 12.40 -6.08
CA GLY A 498 5.33 12.66 -5.23
C GLY A 498 4.94 13.01 -3.79
N ILE A 499 3.88 13.81 -3.63
CA ILE A 499 3.34 14.25 -2.34
C ILE A 499 2.78 13.05 -1.57
N ALA A 500 2.20 12.04 -2.24
CA ALA A 500 1.77 10.80 -1.62
C ALA A 500 2.91 10.11 -0.88
N ILE A 501 4.12 10.08 -1.46
CA ILE A 501 5.31 9.48 -0.85
C ILE A 501 5.71 10.27 0.41
N VAL A 502 5.81 11.60 0.34
CA VAL A 502 6.22 12.40 1.51
C VAL A 502 5.14 12.50 2.60
N ASN A 503 3.88 12.25 2.26
CA ASN A 503 2.78 12.15 3.24
C ASN A 503 2.54 10.72 3.72
N GLN A 504 3.28 9.75 3.19
CA GLN A 504 3.18 8.33 3.53
C GLN A 504 1.78 7.76 3.31
N CYS A 505 1.22 8.14 2.19
CA CYS A 505 -0.09 7.69 1.75
C CYS A 505 0.05 6.98 0.41
N THR A 506 -0.86 6.05 0.17
CA THR A 506 -1.03 5.42 -1.14
C THR A 506 -2.27 5.99 -1.79
N LEU A 507 -2.29 6.09 -3.11
CA LEU A 507 -3.41 6.62 -3.87
C LEU A 507 -4.63 5.70 -3.93
N GLY A 508 -4.51 4.40 -3.68
CA GLY A 508 -5.71 3.59 -3.83
C GLY A 508 -6.00 3.11 -5.27
N ILE A 509 -5.19 3.47 -6.27
CA ILE A 509 -5.47 3.13 -7.68
C ILE A 509 -4.35 2.30 -8.30
N GLN A 510 -4.68 1.40 -9.22
CA GLN A 510 -3.69 0.57 -9.92
C GLN A 510 -3.21 1.26 -11.19
N ILE A 511 -2.06 1.92 -11.08
CA ILE A 511 -1.33 2.45 -12.22
C ILE A 511 -0.32 1.37 -12.66
N PRO A 512 -0.25 1.04 -13.96
CA PRO A 512 0.67 0.01 -14.45
C PRO A 512 2.13 0.45 -14.29
N GLU A 513 2.98 -0.53 -14.00
CA GLU A 513 4.41 -0.33 -13.75
C GLU A 513 5.10 0.47 -14.84
N ILE A 514 4.77 0.20 -16.11
CA ILE A 514 5.37 0.87 -17.27
C ILE A 514 5.19 2.38 -17.23
N MET A 515 4.09 2.89 -16.65
CA MET A 515 3.88 4.33 -16.54
C MET A 515 4.93 4.95 -15.60
N PHE A 516 5.24 4.28 -14.49
CA PHE A 516 6.30 4.70 -13.58
C PHE A 516 7.69 4.54 -14.19
N GLN A 517 7.92 3.49 -14.98
CA GLN A 517 9.18 3.35 -15.74
C GLN A 517 9.37 4.52 -16.73
N LEU A 518 8.31 4.90 -17.45
CA LEU A 518 8.32 6.06 -18.36
C LEU A 518 8.54 7.37 -17.62
N ILE A 519 7.94 7.56 -16.44
CA ILE A 519 8.19 8.73 -15.57
C ILE A 519 9.67 8.79 -15.16
N LEU A 520 10.25 7.68 -14.69
CA LEU A 520 11.66 7.61 -14.31
C LEU A 520 12.59 7.93 -15.49
N ARG A 521 12.28 7.43 -16.70
CA ARG A 521 13.02 7.75 -17.92
C ARG A 521 12.92 9.22 -18.30
N ALA A 522 11.72 9.81 -18.22
CA ALA A 522 11.51 11.24 -18.47
C ALA A 522 12.30 12.14 -17.50
N MET A 523 12.54 11.66 -16.27
CA MET A 523 13.32 12.38 -15.26
C MET A 523 14.84 12.27 -15.45
N ALA A 524 15.31 11.23 -16.13
CA ALA A 524 16.73 10.98 -16.33
C ALA A 524 17.39 12.10 -17.17
N PRO A 525 18.70 12.34 -17.03
CA PRO A 525 19.43 13.25 -17.90
C PRO A 525 19.27 12.85 -19.38
N GLY A 526 18.76 13.76 -20.21
CA GLY A 526 18.46 13.47 -21.62
C GLY A 526 17.11 12.76 -21.87
N GLY A 527 16.29 12.58 -20.84
CA GLY A 527 15.04 11.82 -20.88
C GLY A 527 13.94 12.32 -21.83
N ALA A 528 14.12 13.48 -22.47
CA ALA A 528 13.16 13.99 -23.46
C ALA A 528 13.04 13.10 -24.69
N ASP A 529 14.14 12.44 -25.08
CA ASP A 529 14.22 11.57 -26.27
C ASP A 529 14.09 10.08 -25.93
N ALA A 530 14.14 9.70 -24.63
CA ALA A 530 14.30 8.32 -24.17
C ALA A 530 13.01 7.64 -23.68
N LEU A 531 11.85 7.99 -24.26
CA LEU A 531 10.56 7.36 -23.92
C LEU A 531 10.25 6.11 -24.75
N GLU A 532 11.19 5.63 -25.56
CA GLU A 532 11.01 4.42 -26.38
C GLU A 532 10.96 3.15 -25.53
N LEU A 533 9.88 2.40 -25.62
CA LEU A 533 9.70 1.11 -24.97
C LEU A 533 10.26 -0.02 -25.84
N SER A 534 10.93 -0.98 -25.21
CA SER A 534 11.33 -2.21 -25.89
C SER A 534 10.13 -3.13 -26.13
N VAL A 535 10.22 -3.99 -27.15
CA VAL A 535 9.16 -4.97 -27.48
C VAL A 535 8.86 -5.89 -26.27
N GLU A 536 9.88 -6.27 -25.52
CA GLU A 536 9.74 -7.10 -24.32
C GLU A 536 9.01 -6.39 -23.18
N GLU A 537 9.27 -5.09 -22.96
CA GLU A 537 8.52 -4.29 -21.98
C GLU A 537 7.05 -4.18 -22.38
N LEU A 538 6.78 -3.94 -23.66
CA LEU A 538 5.43 -3.84 -24.20
C LEU A 538 4.67 -5.16 -24.07
N ARG A 539 5.35 -6.29 -24.31
CA ARG A 539 4.80 -7.63 -24.10
C ARG A 539 4.38 -7.87 -22.65
N ARG A 540 5.10 -7.33 -21.67
CA ARG A 540 4.73 -7.46 -20.24
C ARG A 540 3.53 -6.62 -19.87
N VAL A 541 3.35 -5.47 -20.52
CA VAL A 541 2.25 -4.53 -20.25
C VAL A 541 0.94 -5.04 -20.81
N ASP A 542 0.94 -5.42 -22.09
CA ASP A 542 -0.24 -5.92 -22.79
C ASP A 542 0.18 -7.10 -23.69
N PRO A 543 0.31 -8.32 -23.11
CA PRO A 543 0.78 -9.49 -23.84
C PRO A 543 -0.12 -9.82 -25.03
N ASP A 544 -1.41 -9.49 -24.94
CA ASP A 544 -2.38 -9.79 -25.98
C ASP A 544 -2.37 -8.75 -27.10
N LEU A 545 -2.14 -7.46 -26.80
CA LEU A 545 -1.88 -6.47 -27.84
C LEU A 545 -0.60 -6.84 -28.58
N HIS A 546 0.46 -7.21 -27.84
CA HIS A 546 1.69 -7.72 -28.43
C HIS A 546 1.42 -8.96 -29.30
N ALA A 547 0.66 -9.94 -28.81
CA ALA A 547 0.30 -11.13 -29.56
C ALA A 547 -0.52 -10.78 -30.82
N THR A 548 -1.45 -9.84 -30.74
CA THR A 548 -2.29 -9.39 -31.86
C THR A 548 -1.46 -8.73 -32.95
N VAL A 549 -0.53 -7.84 -32.58
CA VAL A 549 0.38 -7.17 -33.53
C VAL A 549 1.33 -8.21 -34.15
N THR A 550 1.87 -9.11 -33.34
CA THR A 550 2.77 -10.19 -33.79
C THR A 550 2.05 -11.19 -34.69
N GLU A 551 0.82 -11.58 -34.37
CA GLU A 551 0.02 -12.50 -35.17
C GLU A 551 -0.42 -11.85 -36.48
N SER A 552 -0.76 -10.56 -36.46
CA SER A 552 -1.07 -9.78 -37.66
C SER A 552 0.13 -9.71 -38.62
N LEU A 553 1.35 -9.64 -38.09
CA LEU A 553 2.58 -9.76 -38.87
C LEU A 553 2.86 -11.20 -39.33
N ALA A 554 2.64 -12.19 -38.48
CA ALA A 554 2.84 -13.60 -38.82
C ALA A 554 1.85 -14.08 -39.92
N LYS A 555 0.63 -13.52 -39.96
CA LYS A 555 -0.38 -13.77 -40.99
C LYS A 555 -0.05 -13.08 -42.32
N ALA A 556 0.87 -12.12 -42.34
CA ALA A 556 1.37 -11.54 -43.58
C ALA A 556 2.33 -12.53 -44.26
N ALA A 557 1.79 -13.34 -45.17
CA ALA A 557 2.48 -14.42 -45.86
C ALA A 557 3.62 -13.95 -46.80
N THR A 558 3.71 -12.65 -47.12
CA THR A 558 4.73 -12.12 -48.03
C THR A 558 5.36 -10.83 -47.49
N PRO A 559 6.65 -10.55 -47.81
CA PRO A 559 7.27 -9.27 -47.51
C PRO A 559 6.51 -8.07 -48.09
N GLN A 560 5.74 -8.27 -49.17
CA GLN A 560 4.89 -7.23 -49.74
C GLN A 560 3.70 -6.91 -48.83
N GLN A 561 3.02 -7.91 -48.26
CA GLN A 561 1.92 -7.68 -47.32
C GLN A 561 2.39 -6.99 -46.03
N VAL A 562 3.60 -7.31 -45.55
CA VAL A 562 4.21 -6.57 -44.44
C VAL A 562 4.45 -5.12 -44.84
N ARG A 563 5.00 -4.86 -46.04
CA ARG A 563 5.18 -3.49 -46.56
C ARG A 563 3.85 -2.75 -46.73
N ASP A 564 2.82 -3.40 -47.25
CA ASP A 564 1.49 -2.81 -47.43
C ASP A 564 0.85 -2.49 -46.07
N LEU A 565 1.03 -3.35 -45.05
CA LEU A 565 0.58 -3.10 -43.67
C LEU A 565 1.32 -1.92 -43.01
N VAL A 566 2.64 -1.86 -43.23
CA VAL A 566 3.52 -0.77 -42.78
C VAL A 566 3.10 0.56 -43.44
N GLU A 567 2.89 0.56 -44.75
CA GLU A 567 2.41 1.73 -45.51
C GLU A 567 1.00 2.16 -45.09
N ALA A 568 0.07 1.20 -44.92
CA ALA A 568 -1.30 1.48 -44.48
C ALA A 568 -1.36 2.10 -43.07
N SER A 569 -0.36 1.79 -42.24
CA SER A 569 -0.19 2.39 -40.91
C SER A 569 0.53 3.75 -40.95
N GLY A 570 0.88 4.25 -42.15
CA GLY A 570 1.52 5.55 -42.35
C GLY A 570 3.05 5.54 -42.30
N PHE A 571 3.70 4.37 -42.35
CA PHE A 571 5.16 4.26 -42.29
C PHE A 571 5.79 4.07 -43.67
N SER A 572 7.04 4.54 -43.82
CA SER A 572 7.81 4.31 -45.05
C SER A 572 8.38 2.88 -45.07
N PRO A 573 8.09 2.07 -46.10
CA PRO A 573 8.45 0.65 -46.14
C PRO A 573 9.93 0.37 -46.41
N ALA A 574 10.75 1.38 -46.74
CA ALA A 574 12.14 1.19 -47.13
C ALA A 574 13.10 0.89 -45.96
N SER A 575 12.66 1.04 -44.70
CA SER A 575 13.56 1.04 -43.52
C SER A 575 13.09 0.19 -42.33
N VAL A 576 11.93 -0.47 -42.42
CA VAL A 576 11.26 -1.04 -41.26
C VAL A 576 11.29 -2.56 -41.34
N THR A 577 12.06 -3.20 -40.44
CA THR A 577 11.95 -4.65 -40.17
C THR A 577 10.62 -4.94 -39.46
N ALA A 578 10.13 -6.18 -39.48
CA ALA A 578 8.91 -6.55 -38.76
C ALA A 578 8.99 -6.17 -37.26
N GLU A 579 10.14 -6.39 -36.63
CA GLU A 579 10.40 -6.00 -35.24
C GLU A 579 10.38 -4.48 -35.02
N ASN A 580 10.96 -3.70 -35.94
CA ASN A 580 10.88 -2.24 -35.89
C ASN A 580 9.44 -1.75 -36.07
N PHE A 581 8.61 -2.44 -36.88
CA PHE A 581 7.19 -2.11 -37.01
C PHE A 581 6.42 -2.43 -35.72
N VAL A 582 6.63 -3.61 -35.11
CA VAL A 582 6.02 -3.97 -33.81
C VAL A 582 6.37 -2.92 -32.77
N SER A 583 7.66 -2.66 -32.60
CA SER A 583 8.17 -1.70 -31.63
C SER A 583 7.55 -0.33 -31.86
N LYS A 584 7.54 0.15 -33.11
CA LYS A 584 6.99 1.46 -33.44
C LYS A 584 5.48 1.55 -33.25
N ALA A 585 4.71 0.57 -33.73
CA ALA A 585 3.25 0.57 -33.59
C ALA A 585 2.83 0.56 -32.11
N LEU A 586 3.52 -0.22 -31.28
CA LEU A 586 3.28 -0.26 -29.84
C LEU A 586 3.75 1.03 -29.15
N ASN A 587 4.89 1.60 -29.54
CA ASN A 587 5.33 2.90 -29.03
C ASN A 587 4.35 4.03 -29.43
N ASP A 588 3.82 4.02 -30.64
CA ASP A 588 2.81 4.99 -31.06
C ASP A 588 1.50 4.82 -30.26
N TYR A 589 1.17 3.60 -29.82
CA TYR A 589 0.01 3.32 -28.96
C TYR A 589 0.21 3.78 -27.49
N PHE A 590 1.39 3.55 -26.91
CA PHE A 590 1.70 3.85 -25.50
C PHE A 590 2.39 5.19 -25.26
N VAL A 591 2.95 5.82 -26.27
CA VAL A 591 3.77 7.04 -26.16
C VAL A 591 3.44 8.06 -27.26
N GLY A 592 2.78 7.63 -28.35
CA GLY A 592 2.32 8.51 -29.44
C GLY A 592 1.14 9.43 -29.06
N GLN A 593 0.62 10.17 -30.05
CA GLN A 593 -0.53 11.09 -29.90
C GLN A 593 -0.41 12.14 -28.78
N GLY A 594 0.81 12.63 -28.51
CA GLY A 594 1.06 13.62 -27.45
C GLY A 594 1.19 13.03 -26.04
N LEU A 595 1.02 11.72 -25.87
CA LEU A 595 1.15 11.06 -24.56
C LEU A 595 2.57 11.19 -23.98
N ALA A 596 3.60 11.21 -24.83
CA ALA A 596 4.95 11.58 -24.41
C ALA A 596 5.03 12.94 -23.68
N GLU A 597 4.23 13.92 -24.11
CA GLU A 597 4.17 15.24 -23.49
C GLU A 597 3.43 15.19 -22.15
N ALA A 598 2.34 14.42 -22.09
CA ALA A 598 1.64 14.14 -20.84
C ALA A 598 2.52 13.45 -19.80
N ILE A 599 3.24 12.37 -20.17
CA ILE A 599 4.20 11.68 -19.29
C ILE A 599 5.29 12.63 -18.81
N ARG A 600 5.83 13.48 -19.70
CA ARG A 600 6.82 14.49 -19.32
C ARG A 600 6.23 15.51 -18.33
N SER A 601 4.97 15.89 -18.49
CA SER A 601 4.31 16.80 -17.55
C SER A 601 4.14 16.16 -16.17
N ILE A 602 3.68 14.90 -16.11
CA ILE A 602 3.59 14.11 -14.87
C ILE A 602 4.99 13.99 -14.23
N ALA A 603 6.01 13.67 -15.02
CA ALA A 603 7.38 13.54 -14.53
C ALA A 603 7.95 14.84 -13.98
N ARG A 604 7.61 16.00 -14.56
CA ARG A 604 7.99 17.32 -14.01
C ARG A 604 7.38 17.55 -12.64
N GLY A 605 6.07 17.32 -12.51
CA GLY A 605 5.38 17.42 -11.23
C GLY A 605 5.97 16.49 -10.17
N PHE A 606 6.24 15.23 -10.54
CA PHE A 606 6.84 14.26 -9.63
C PHE A 606 8.26 14.67 -9.21
N ARG A 607 9.07 15.14 -10.18
CA ARG A 607 10.45 15.61 -9.97
C ARG A 607 10.54 16.80 -9.02
N ALA A 608 9.51 17.65 -9.02
CA ALA A 608 9.45 18.80 -8.13
C ALA A 608 9.47 18.39 -6.64
N ILE A 609 8.97 17.20 -6.32
CA ILE A 609 8.99 16.64 -4.95
C ILE A 609 10.20 15.72 -4.73
N LEU A 610 10.51 14.84 -5.69
CA LEU A 610 11.59 13.86 -5.57
C LEU A 610 12.59 13.99 -6.71
N SER A 611 13.86 14.24 -6.38
CA SER A 611 14.90 14.32 -7.40
C SER A 611 15.23 12.97 -8.03
N ALA A 612 15.66 12.99 -9.29
CA ALA A 612 16.15 11.80 -9.99
C ALA A 612 17.35 11.16 -9.28
N ASP A 613 18.21 11.98 -8.67
CA ASP A 613 19.39 11.51 -7.93
C ASP A 613 19.00 10.69 -6.70
N VAL A 614 17.97 11.12 -5.96
CA VAL A 614 17.46 10.39 -4.79
C VAL A 614 16.86 9.05 -5.20
N LEU A 615 16.06 9.02 -6.27
CA LEU A 615 15.48 7.79 -6.82
C LEU A 615 16.56 6.83 -7.34
N SER A 616 17.59 7.36 -8.00
CA SER A 616 18.71 6.57 -8.51
C SER A 616 19.60 6.04 -7.39
N ALA A 617 19.84 6.83 -6.34
CA ALA A 617 20.63 6.42 -5.18
C ALA A 617 20.00 5.22 -4.45
N LEU A 618 18.67 5.22 -4.32
CA LEU A 618 17.90 4.13 -3.71
C LEU A 618 17.46 3.05 -4.70
N ASN A 619 18.00 3.09 -5.93
CA ASN A 619 17.74 2.11 -6.97
C ASN A 619 16.24 1.80 -7.13
N VAL A 620 15.43 2.86 -7.21
CA VAL A 620 13.96 2.77 -7.27
C VAL A 620 13.54 2.40 -8.70
N SER A 621 12.87 1.26 -8.84
CA SER A 621 12.29 0.78 -10.09
C SER A 621 10.87 1.31 -10.33
N GLY A 622 10.32 1.09 -11.53
CA GLY A 622 8.92 1.39 -11.79
C GLY A 622 7.98 0.53 -10.94
N ARG A 623 8.37 -0.73 -10.68
CA ARG A 623 7.67 -1.65 -9.77
C ARG A 623 7.66 -1.11 -8.34
N ASP A 624 8.79 -0.60 -7.87
CA ASP A 624 8.89 0.01 -6.54
C ASP A 624 7.96 1.21 -6.45
N LEU A 625 8.02 2.16 -7.39
CA LEU A 625 7.14 3.33 -7.38
C LEU A 625 5.66 2.95 -7.45
N ARG A 626 5.30 1.95 -8.26
CA ARG A 626 3.94 1.42 -8.27
C ARG A 626 3.55 0.95 -6.88
N ALA A 627 4.32 0.08 -6.25
CA ALA A 627 4.00 -0.42 -4.92
C ALA A 627 3.92 0.73 -3.90
N ILE A 628 4.86 1.67 -3.93
CA ILE A 628 4.94 2.79 -2.98
C ILE A 628 3.73 3.73 -3.13
N VAL A 629 3.43 4.15 -4.37
CA VAL A 629 2.42 5.17 -4.65
C VAL A 629 1.02 4.58 -4.72
N CYS A 630 0.87 3.39 -5.32
CA CYS A 630 -0.43 2.73 -5.47
C CYS A 630 -0.76 1.82 -4.28
N GLY A 631 0.22 1.43 -3.46
CA GLY A 631 0.09 0.32 -2.51
C GLY A 631 0.29 -1.04 -3.18
N LEU A 632 0.38 -2.10 -2.37
CA LEU A 632 0.37 -3.47 -2.89
C LEU A 632 -1.00 -3.77 -3.51
N GLY A 633 -1.01 -4.07 -4.80
CA GLY A 633 -2.09 -4.87 -5.35
C GLY A 633 -1.91 -6.32 -4.90
N SER A 634 -3.01 -7.06 -4.74
CA SER A 634 -2.99 -8.50 -4.93
C SER A 634 -2.14 -8.80 -6.17
N GLY A 635 -1.18 -9.73 -6.08
CA GLY A 635 -0.14 -9.94 -7.10
C GLY A 635 -0.68 -10.26 -8.52
N ASP A 636 -1.99 -10.45 -8.65
CA ASP A 636 -2.71 -10.63 -9.90
C ASP A 636 -2.99 -9.32 -10.67
N GLY A 637 -2.74 -8.15 -10.08
CA GLY A 637 -2.94 -6.86 -10.72
C GLY A 637 -4.39 -6.55 -11.10
N THR A 638 -5.36 -7.29 -10.58
CA THR A 638 -6.77 -7.12 -10.99
C THR A 638 -7.44 -5.91 -10.34
N GLY A 639 -6.86 -5.30 -9.31
CA GLY A 639 -7.40 -4.12 -8.62
C GLY A 639 -8.75 -4.35 -7.89
N ALA A 640 -9.50 -5.38 -8.28
CA ALA A 640 -10.80 -5.78 -7.77
C ALA A 640 -10.70 -6.82 -6.64
N ALA A 641 -9.53 -7.47 -6.48
CA ALA A 641 -9.28 -8.36 -5.36
C ALA A 641 -9.25 -7.63 -3.99
N GLY A 642 -9.20 -6.29 -3.98
CA GLY A 642 -9.00 -5.53 -2.75
C GLY A 642 -10.16 -5.49 -1.75
N GLU A 643 -11.41 -5.75 -2.13
CA GLU A 643 -12.56 -5.66 -1.20
C GLU A 643 -13.18 -7.02 -0.84
N SER A 644 -13.08 -8.00 -1.74
CA SER A 644 -13.64 -9.34 -1.52
C SER A 644 -12.64 -10.33 -0.92
N GLU A 645 -11.33 -10.06 -1.04
CA GLU A 645 -10.30 -10.92 -0.45
C GLU A 645 -10.29 -10.81 1.07
N ASP A 646 -10.36 -11.98 1.69
CA ASP A 646 -10.15 -12.15 3.12
C ASP A 646 -8.68 -11.92 3.51
N PHE A 647 -8.44 -11.56 4.77
CA PHE A 647 -7.09 -11.38 5.29
C PHE A 647 -6.99 -11.70 6.79
N SER A 648 -5.76 -11.93 7.24
CA SER A 648 -5.40 -12.05 8.65
C SER A 648 -4.87 -10.73 9.19
N TRP A 649 -5.43 -10.26 10.31
CA TRP A 649 -4.99 -9.01 10.95
C TRP A 649 -3.54 -9.04 11.41
N THR A 650 -3.06 -10.19 11.89
CA THR A 650 -1.68 -10.35 12.39
C THR A 650 -0.65 -10.50 11.28
N GLU A 651 -1.08 -10.82 10.07
CA GLU A 651 -0.21 -10.80 8.88
C GLU A 651 -0.16 -9.40 8.26
N ALA A 652 -1.30 -8.70 8.24
CA ALA A 652 -1.40 -7.35 7.71
C ALA A 652 -0.73 -6.30 8.62
N PHE A 653 -0.87 -6.43 9.94
CA PHE A 653 -0.43 -5.44 10.93
C PHE A 653 0.49 -6.03 11.99
N ASN A 654 1.34 -5.17 12.57
CA ASN A 654 1.90 -5.42 13.88
C ASN A 654 0.84 -5.13 14.95
N VAL A 655 0.06 -6.14 15.31
CA VAL A 655 -1.00 -5.99 16.32
C VAL A 655 -0.38 -5.88 17.71
N VAL A 656 -0.66 -4.78 18.41
CA VAL A 656 -0.26 -4.53 19.79
C VAL A 656 -1.51 -4.53 20.64
N ILE A 657 -1.60 -5.45 21.60
CA ILE A 657 -2.72 -5.50 22.53
C ILE A 657 -2.27 -4.85 23.83
N ASP A 658 -3.08 -3.98 24.42
CA ASP A 658 -2.73 -3.31 25.67
C ASP A 658 -2.42 -4.31 26.80
N ARG A 659 -1.60 -3.88 27.76
CA ARG A 659 -1.15 -4.69 28.89
C ARG A 659 -2.33 -5.23 29.70
N ASP A 660 -3.38 -4.46 29.92
CA ASP A 660 -4.52 -4.90 30.75
C ASP A 660 -5.32 -6.00 30.05
N LEU A 661 -5.51 -5.89 28.74
CA LEU A 661 -6.11 -6.95 27.92
C LEU A 661 -5.25 -8.23 27.90
N ARG A 662 -3.91 -8.09 27.87
CA ARG A 662 -2.96 -9.22 27.87
C ARG A 662 -2.91 -9.98 29.20
N GLN A 663 -3.35 -9.40 30.32
CA GLN A 663 -3.42 -10.10 31.61
C GLN A 663 -4.38 -11.29 31.58
N VAL A 664 -5.32 -11.29 30.63
CA VAL A 664 -6.26 -12.40 30.40
C VAL A 664 -6.04 -12.95 28.99
N PRO A 665 -5.20 -13.99 28.82
CA PRO A 665 -4.87 -14.53 27.49
C PRO A 665 -6.10 -14.91 26.66
N LEU A 666 -7.12 -15.49 27.29
CA LEU A 666 -8.38 -15.86 26.63
C LEU A 666 -9.15 -14.65 26.10
N PHE A 667 -9.07 -13.49 26.76
CA PHE A 667 -9.69 -12.26 26.26
C PHE A 667 -8.97 -11.77 25.00
N SER A 668 -7.64 -11.72 25.02
CA SER A 668 -6.85 -11.33 23.84
C SER A 668 -7.08 -12.26 22.64
N GLN A 669 -7.25 -13.57 22.89
CA GLN A 669 -7.60 -14.55 21.86
C GLN A 669 -9.02 -14.33 21.32
N ALA A 670 -10.00 -14.10 22.20
CA ALA A 670 -11.38 -13.82 21.82
C ALA A 670 -11.49 -12.57 20.93
N ILE A 671 -10.71 -11.51 21.22
CA ILE A 671 -10.64 -10.30 20.39
C ILE A 671 -10.18 -10.63 18.97
N LEU A 672 -9.02 -11.28 18.84
CA LEU A 672 -8.48 -11.63 17.53
C LEU A 672 -9.37 -12.63 16.79
N GLN A 673 -10.02 -13.54 17.52
CA GLN A 673 -10.98 -14.49 16.94
C GLN A 673 -12.20 -13.75 16.38
N ALA A 674 -12.80 -12.82 17.14
CA ALA A 674 -13.92 -12.01 16.68
C ALA A 674 -13.55 -11.27 15.37
N MET A 675 -12.42 -10.54 15.38
CA MET A 675 -11.95 -9.78 14.22
C MET A 675 -11.65 -10.64 12.99
N ASN A 676 -11.08 -11.85 13.17
CA ASN A 676 -10.77 -12.76 12.08
C ASN A 676 -11.99 -13.53 11.57
N SER A 677 -13.01 -13.72 12.40
CA SER A 677 -14.26 -14.42 12.04
C SER A 677 -15.25 -13.57 11.24
N LEU A 678 -15.03 -12.24 11.17
CA LEU A 678 -15.85 -11.36 10.33
C LEU A 678 -15.75 -11.76 8.85
N PRO A 679 -16.87 -11.76 8.10
CA PRO A 679 -16.83 -12.00 6.66
C PRO A 679 -16.04 -10.88 5.95
N PRO A 680 -15.44 -11.14 4.78
CA PRO A 680 -14.51 -10.19 4.14
C PRO A 680 -15.06 -8.76 4.01
N PRO A 681 -16.33 -8.52 3.59
CA PRO A 681 -16.88 -7.16 3.51
C PRO A 681 -16.92 -6.42 4.86
N LYS A 682 -17.32 -7.11 5.94
CA LYS A 682 -17.35 -6.54 7.30
C LYS A 682 -15.95 -6.40 7.87
N LYS A 683 -15.02 -7.30 7.55
CA LYS A 683 -13.60 -7.18 7.91
C LYS A 683 -12.96 -5.94 7.24
N ARG A 684 -13.33 -5.62 5.99
CA ARG A 684 -12.94 -4.39 5.29
C ARG A 684 -13.60 -3.14 5.88
N GLN A 685 -14.84 -3.25 6.34
CA GLN A 685 -15.50 -2.17 7.07
C GLN A 685 -14.80 -1.91 8.41
N LEU A 686 -14.34 -2.95 9.12
CA LEU A 686 -13.56 -2.80 10.35
C LEU A 686 -12.20 -2.17 10.06
N LEU A 687 -11.56 -2.55 8.96
CA LEU A 687 -10.33 -1.91 8.50
C LEU A 687 -10.53 -0.41 8.24
N PHE A 688 -11.62 -0.03 7.58
CA PHE A 688 -11.98 1.36 7.38
C PHE A 688 -12.27 2.08 8.70
N PHE A 689 -13.05 1.46 9.59
CA PHE A 689 -13.36 1.98 10.91
C PHE A 689 -12.08 2.30 11.70
N VAL A 690 -11.07 1.44 11.64
CA VAL A 690 -9.84 1.61 12.44
C VAL A 690 -8.77 2.46 11.74
N THR A 691 -8.72 2.50 10.40
CA THR A 691 -7.60 3.14 9.67
C THR A 691 -8.02 4.31 8.78
N GLY A 692 -9.32 4.56 8.62
CA GLY A 692 -9.88 5.52 7.68
C GLY A 692 -9.81 5.10 6.20
N VAL A 693 -9.29 3.89 5.89
CA VAL A 693 -9.20 3.36 4.53
C VAL A 693 -9.56 1.88 4.46
N ARG A 694 -10.13 1.43 3.34
CA ARG A 694 -10.47 0.00 3.11
C ARG A 694 -9.29 -0.84 2.63
N ARG A 695 -8.14 -0.20 2.39
CA ARG A 695 -6.94 -0.80 1.84
C ARG A 695 -6.03 -1.33 2.94
N LEU A 696 -5.48 -2.51 2.71
CA LEU A 696 -4.45 -3.06 3.60
C LEU A 696 -3.14 -2.28 3.42
N PRO A 697 -2.42 -2.03 4.51
CA PRO A 697 -1.05 -1.54 4.42
C PRO A 697 -0.15 -2.63 3.81
N PHE A 698 1.13 -2.30 3.61
CA PHE A 698 2.11 -3.36 3.39
C PHE A 698 2.13 -4.27 4.63
N PRO A 699 2.19 -5.60 4.47
CA PRO A 699 2.23 -6.53 5.59
C PRO A 699 3.28 -6.13 6.63
N GLY A 700 2.82 -5.86 7.86
CA GLY A 700 3.67 -5.47 8.98
C GLY A 700 4.27 -4.06 8.88
N SER A 701 3.83 -3.19 7.96
CA SER A 701 4.31 -1.80 7.86
C SER A 701 3.65 -0.84 8.81
N GLU A 702 2.50 -1.23 9.35
CA GLU A 702 1.75 -0.43 10.29
C GLU A 702 1.46 -1.23 11.56
N PHE A 703 1.26 -0.49 12.64
CA PHE A 703 0.75 -1.03 13.89
C PHE A 703 -0.76 -0.89 13.92
N LEU A 704 -1.40 -1.86 14.57
CA LEU A 704 -2.78 -1.80 15.00
C LEU A 704 -2.76 -1.97 16.52
N SER A 705 -3.05 -0.90 17.25
CA SER A 705 -3.13 -0.96 18.70
C SER A 705 -4.55 -1.33 19.11
N ILE A 706 -4.70 -2.28 20.01
CA ILE A 706 -5.97 -2.64 20.63
C ILE A 706 -5.86 -2.25 22.09
N GLU A 707 -6.60 -1.22 22.50
CA GLU A 707 -6.46 -0.60 23.80
C GLU A 707 -7.74 -0.74 24.63
N THR A 708 -7.61 -0.75 25.96
CA THR A 708 -8.80 -0.65 26.83
C THR A 708 -9.27 0.79 26.87
N ALA A 709 -10.56 1.02 26.59
CA ALA A 709 -11.18 2.30 26.87
C ALA A 709 -11.05 2.59 28.38
N THR A 710 -10.49 3.77 28.71
CA THR A 710 -10.15 4.16 30.11
C THR A 710 -11.36 4.32 31.04
N LEU A 711 -12.58 4.19 30.52
CA LEU A 711 -13.73 4.85 31.10
C LEU A 711 -14.34 4.20 32.35
N PHE A 712 -14.16 2.91 32.65
CA PHE A 712 -14.83 2.33 33.83
C PHE A 712 -14.03 1.24 34.54
N ARG A 713 -13.63 1.51 35.79
CA ARG A 713 -13.39 0.41 36.75
C ARG A 713 -14.75 -0.14 37.15
N ILE A 714 -15.06 -1.35 36.71
CA ILE A 714 -16.33 -2.02 37.01
C ILE A 714 -16.37 -2.39 38.49
N ARG A 715 -17.22 -1.70 39.26
CA ARG A 715 -17.41 -1.88 40.71
C ARG A 715 -18.67 -2.65 41.06
N ASN A 716 -19.67 -2.64 40.17
CA ASN A 716 -20.98 -3.24 40.40
C ASN A 716 -21.61 -3.73 39.09
N ALA A 717 -22.71 -4.47 39.20
CA ALA A 717 -23.43 -5.04 38.07
C ALA A 717 -24.00 -3.99 37.10
N GLU A 718 -24.38 -2.80 37.60
CA GLU A 718 -24.90 -1.72 36.76
C GLU A 718 -23.79 -1.15 35.86
N GLU A 719 -22.60 -0.89 36.41
CA GLU A 719 -21.42 -0.48 35.65
C GLU A 719 -20.98 -1.57 34.66
N ALA A 720 -21.12 -2.84 35.03
CA ALA A 720 -20.85 -3.95 34.12
C ALA A 720 -21.83 -3.95 32.93
N GLN A 721 -23.13 -3.77 33.18
CA GLN A 721 -24.13 -3.65 32.11
C GLN A 721 -23.88 -2.45 31.21
N ARG A 722 -23.54 -1.29 31.78
CA ARG A 722 -23.14 -0.11 30.99
C ARG A 722 -21.92 -0.39 30.12
N THR A 723 -20.91 -1.07 30.66
CA THR A 723 -19.71 -1.46 29.92
C THR A 723 -20.07 -2.40 28.75
N LEU A 724 -20.95 -3.38 28.96
CA LEU A 724 -21.45 -4.24 27.87
C LEU A 724 -22.27 -3.51 26.82
N GLY A 725 -22.90 -2.39 27.17
CA GLY A 725 -23.63 -1.53 26.25
C GLY A 725 -22.76 -0.50 25.53
N THR A 726 -21.52 -0.30 25.96
CA THR A 726 -20.60 0.67 25.34
C THR A 726 -20.06 0.10 24.03
N LEU A 727 -20.04 0.92 22.98
CA LEU A 727 -19.52 0.54 21.67
C LEU A 727 -17.99 0.70 21.62
N PRO A 728 -17.29 -0.10 20.79
CA PRO A 728 -15.91 0.15 20.41
C PRO A 728 -15.74 1.52 19.77
N GLN A 729 -14.59 2.16 20.02
CA GLN A 729 -14.18 3.41 19.41
C GLN A 729 -12.89 3.20 18.62
N SER A 730 -12.57 4.11 17.71
CA SER A 730 -11.33 4.03 16.94
C SER A 730 -10.65 5.38 16.78
N HIS A 731 -9.32 5.36 16.83
CA HIS A 731 -8.47 6.50 16.50
C HIS A 731 -7.77 6.22 15.17
N THR A 732 -8.43 6.60 14.09
CA THR A 732 -7.93 6.37 12.71
C THR A 732 -6.60 7.04 12.42
N CYS A 733 -6.24 8.06 13.20
CA CYS A 733 -4.97 8.76 13.09
C CYS A 733 -3.78 7.87 13.47
N ASP A 734 -4.00 6.96 14.42
CA ASP A 734 -2.97 6.10 15.01
C ASP A 734 -3.20 4.60 14.78
N ASN A 735 -4.31 4.25 14.12
CA ASN A 735 -4.84 2.89 13.98
C ASN A 735 -5.07 2.23 15.35
N ILE A 736 -5.77 2.91 16.25
CA ILE A 736 -6.14 2.37 17.56
C ILE A 736 -7.59 1.88 17.50
N LEU A 737 -7.84 0.68 18.00
CA LEU A 737 -9.17 0.16 18.31
C LEU A 737 -9.31 0.12 19.83
N GLU A 738 -10.15 1.00 20.37
CA GLU A 738 -10.46 1.03 21.79
C GLU A 738 -11.65 0.14 22.10
N LEU A 739 -11.47 -0.77 23.06
CA LEU A 739 -12.47 -1.73 23.48
C LEU A 739 -12.82 -1.50 24.96
N PRO A 740 -14.12 -1.43 25.30
CA PRO A 740 -14.57 -1.61 26.68
C PRO A 740 -14.10 -2.98 27.22
N HIS A 741 -13.89 -3.08 28.53
CA HIS A 741 -13.37 -4.31 29.15
C HIS A 741 -14.48 -5.37 29.31
N TYR A 742 -15.02 -5.87 28.19
CA TYR A 742 -16.16 -6.80 28.13
C TYR A 742 -15.96 -8.07 28.97
N TRP A 743 -14.72 -8.56 29.07
CA TRP A 743 -14.39 -9.71 29.93
C TRP A 743 -14.75 -9.45 31.40
N ASN A 744 -14.21 -8.39 32.01
CA ASN A 744 -14.46 -8.04 33.42
C ASN A 744 -15.95 -7.73 33.65
N ALA A 745 -16.65 -7.18 32.65
CA ALA A 745 -18.08 -6.95 32.74
C ALA A 745 -18.86 -8.26 32.83
N LEU A 746 -18.53 -9.25 32.00
CA LEU A 746 -19.16 -10.57 32.07
C LEU A 746 -18.78 -11.34 33.34
N VAL A 747 -17.54 -11.24 33.81
CA VAL A 747 -17.13 -11.81 35.11
C VAL A 747 -17.96 -11.23 36.25
N ALA A 748 -18.17 -9.91 36.26
CA ALA A 748 -18.94 -9.22 37.28
C ALA A 748 -20.42 -9.61 37.28
N LEU A 749 -21.00 -9.88 36.10
CA LEU A 749 -22.40 -10.29 35.95
C LEU A 749 -22.64 -11.78 36.15
N HIS A 750 -21.65 -12.61 35.87
CA HIS A 750 -21.75 -14.07 35.90
C HIS A 750 -20.59 -14.69 36.70
N PRO A 751 -20.51 -14.44 38.03
CA PRO A 751 -19.45 -15.00 38.85
C PRO A 751 -19.54 -16.54 38.84
N GLY A 752 -18.45 -17.20 38.42
CA GLY A 752 -18.34 -18.66 38.39
C GLY A 752 -18.58 -19.32 37.02
N LEU A 753 -18.82 -18.54 35.95
CA LEU A 753 -18.83 -19.08 34.59
C LEU A 753 -17.44 -19.64 34.23
N PRO A 754 -17.34 -20.82 33.57
CA PRO A 754 -16.06 -21.32 33.06
C PRO A 754 -15.40 -20.33 32.10
N GLU A 755 -14.07 -20.24 32.12
CA GLU A 755 -13.34 -19.24 31.33
C GLU A 755 -13.52 -19.42 29.82
N GLU A 756 -13.70 -20.66 29.35
CA GLU A 756 -13.95 -20.95 27.93
C GLU A 756 -15.34 -20.47 27.49
N GLU A 757 -16.37 -20.68 28.33
CA GLU A 757 -17.72 -20.16 28.06
C GLU A 757 -17.72 -18.63 28.09
N LEU A 758 -16.92 -18.04 28.98
CA LEU A 758 -16.74 -16.60 29.08
C LEU A 758 -16.07 -16.02 27.83
N ALA A 759 -15.01 -16.67 27.33
CA ALA A 759 -14.33 -16.28 26.09
C ALA A 759 -15.27 -16.33 24.88
N GLN A 760 -16.13 -17.35 24.80
CA GLN A 760 -17.15 -17.45 23.77
C GLN A 760 -18.15 -16.29 23.85
N ARG A 761 -18.71 -16.00 25.04
CA ARG A 761 -19.63 -14.86 25.24
C ARG A 761 -18.97 -13.52 24.93
N VAL A 762 -17.70 -13.34 25.27
CA VAL A 762 -16.94 -12.14 24.91
C VAL A 762 -16.83 -12.00 23.38
N THR A 763 -16.58 -13.10 22.66
CA THR A 763 -16.51 -13.10 21.20
C THR A 763 -17.86 -12.68 20.60
N GLU A 764 -18.96 -13.20 21.12
CA GLU A 764 -20.33 -12.86 20.68
C GLU A 764 -20.64 -11.37 20.91
N VAL A 765 -20.36 -10.85 22.11
CA VAL A 765 -20.54 -9.42 22.44
C VAL A 765 -19.67 -8.54 21.54
N LEU A 766 -18.41 -8.91 21.32
CA LEU A 766 -17.51 -8.16 20.44
C LEU A 766 -18.02 -8.08 19.02
N LEU A 767 -18.51 -9.20 18.46
CA LEU A 767 -19.06 -9.23 17.10
C LEU A 767 -20.27 -8.31 16.97
N GLU A 768 -21.24 -8.42 17.90
CA GLU A 768 -22.43 -7.57 17.92
C GLU A 768 -22.05 -6.08 18.02
N ARG A 769 -21.16 -5.74 18.95
CA ARG A 769 -20.80 -4.35 19.23
C ARG A 769 -19.92 -3.73 18.15
N LEU A 770 -19.00 -4.49 17.56
CA LEU A 770 -18.22 -4.04 16.40
C LEU A 770 -19.12 -3.80 15.19
N GLU A 771 -20.12 -4.66 14.95
CA GLU A 771 -21.07 -4.47 13.86
C GLU A 771 -21.86 -3.16 14.01
N ILE A 772 -22.40 -2.92 15.21
CA ILE A 772 -23.11 -1.65 15.50
C ILE A 772 -22.17 -0.46 15.34
N ALA A 773 -20.95 -0.50 15.90
CA ALA A 773 -20.00 0.61 15.80
C ALA A 773 -19.63 0.92 14.33
N MET A 774 -19.33 -0.10 13.53
CA MET A 774 -18.99 0.03 12.12
C MET A 774 -20.13 0.57 11.27
N ASP A 775 -21.38 0.17 11.55
CA ASP A 775 -22.55 0.58 10.79
C ASP A 775 -23.00 2.02 11.12
N ASN A 776 -22.53 2.59 12.23
CA ASN A 776 -22.83 3.96 12.67
C ASN A 776 -21.62 4.91 12.58
N ALA A 777 -20.49 4.44 12.05
CA ALA A 777 -19.28 5.26 11.91
C ALA A 777 -19.36 6.16 10.66
N GLU A 778 -19.93 7.35 10.80
CA GLU A 778 -19.94 8.38 9.76
C GLU A 778 -18.96 9.52 10.11
N GLY A 779 -17.79 9.54 9.45
CA GLY A 779 -16.78 10.59 9.60
C GLY A 779 -15.88 10.45 10.83
N TYR A 780 -15.06 11.47 11.11
CA TYR A 780 -14.11 11.48 12.24
C TYR A 780 -14.66 12.05 13.55
N GLY A 781 -15.93 12.49 13.59
CA GLY A 781 -16.48 13.29 14.70
C GLY A 781 -16.99 12.53 15.92
N LEU A 782 -16.45 11.35 16.25
CA LEU A 782 -17.02 10.47 17.30
C LEU A 782 -16.45 10.69 18.71
N ASP A 783 -15.48 11.58 18.90
CA ASP A 783 -14.79 11.75 20.19
C ASP A 783 -15.54 12.65 21.20
N ASP A 784 -16.68 13.24 20.83
CA ASP A 784 -17.46 14.06 21.74
C ASP A 784 -18.38 13.20 22.62
N ASP A 785 -17.87 12.81 23.80
CA ASP A 785 -18.52 12.08 24.92
C ASP A 785 -19.85 12.69 25.44
N HIS A 786 -20.40 13.70 24.77
CA HIS A 786 -21.55 14.49 25.23
C HIS A 786 -22.85 14.24 24.46
N THR A 787 -22.85 13.42 23.41
CA THR A 787 -24.04 13.16 22.59
C THR A 787 -24.71 11.83 22.93
N GLY A 788 -25.33 11.75 24.13
CA GLY A 788 -26.59 11.02 24.37
C GLY A 788 -26.80 9.58 23.90
N ALA A 789 -25.77 8.81 23.53
CA ALA A 789 -25.93 7.46 22.97
C ALA A 789 -26.62 6.46 23.92
N ALA A 790 -26.68 6.77 25.22
CA ALA A 790 -27.41 5.98 26.21
C ALA A 790 -28.93 5.89 25.93
N ASP A 791 -29.52 6.83 25.18
CA ASP A 791 -30.97 6.87 24.93
C ASP A 791 -31.40 6.10 23.67
N LEU A 792 -30.48 5.58 22.86
CA LEU A 792 -30.79 4.90 21.59
C LEU A 792 -30.84 3.36 21.67
N LEU A 793 -30.46 2.76 22.80
CA LEU A 793 -30.60 1.31 22.97
C LEU A 793 -32.00 0.96 23.52
N PRO A 794 -32.75 0.06 22.87
CA PRO A 794 -33.99 -0.45 23.44
C PRO A 794 -33.67 -1.13 24.77
N ALA A 795 -34.40 -0.77 25.83
CA ALA A 795 -34.27 -1.38 27.15
C ALA A 795 -34.28 -2.90 27.00
N ALA A 796 -33.21 -3.56 27.45
CA ALA A 796 -33.09 -5.01 27.38
C ALA A 796 -34.32 -5.66 28.01
N THR A 797 -35.00 -6.52 27.26
CA THR A 797 -36.11 -7.31 27.77
C THR A 797 -35.60 -8.09 29.00
N PRO A 798 -36.18 -7.90 30.20
CA PRO A 798 -35.71 -8.60 31.38
C PRO A 798 -35.76 -10.11 31.12
N ALA A 799 -34.69 -10.81 31.49
CA ALA A 799 -34.65 -12.27 31.40
C ALA A 799 -35.88 -12.86 32.10
N PRO A 800 -36.49 -13.93 31.56
CA PRO A 800 -37.61 -14.59 32.22
C PRO A 800 -37.17 -14.97 33.64
N GLU A 801 -37.91 -14.48 34.64
CA GLU A 801 -37.68 -14.83 36.03
C GLU A 801 -37.65 -16.36 36.16
N PRO A 802 -36.68 -16.95 36.88
CA PRO A 802 -36.69 -18.37 37.14
C PRO A 802 -38.01 -18.73 37.82
N GLU A 803 -38.72 -19.73 37.28
CA GLU A 803 -40.00 -20.21 37.80
C GLU A 803 -39.94 -20.33 39.33
N ALA A 804 -40.77 -19.53 40.00
CA ALA A 804 -40.85 -19.51 41.44
C ALA A 804 -41.19 -20.91 41.96
N VAL A 805 -40.27 -21.47 42.75
CA VAL A 805 -40.57 -22.64 43.58
C VAL A 805 -41.69 -22.23 44.54
N PRO A 806 -42.83 -22.96 44.60
CA PRO A 806 -43.95 -22.56 45.43
C PRO A 806 -43.55 -22.55 46.91
N GLU A 807 -43.75 -21.40 47.55
CA GLU A 807 -43.57 -21.23 48.99
C GLU A 807 -44.55 -22.12 49.79
N PRO A 808 -44.13 -22.72 50.91
CA PRO A 808 -45.02 -23.49 51.77
C PRO A 808 -46.02 -22.59 52.50
N GLU A 809 -47.27 -23.06 52.60
CA GLU A 809 -48.40 -22.35 53.20
C GLU A 809 -48.12 -21.85 54.64
N PRO A 810 -48.59 -20.63 54.99
CA PRO A 810 -48.35 -20.05 56.31
C PRO A 810 -49.23 -20.70 57.39
N THR A 811 -48.59 -21.12 58.48
CA THR A 811 -49.25 -21.49 59.74
C THR A 811 -49.99 -20.29 60.36
N PRO A 812 -51.18 -20.49 60.96
CA PRO A 812 -51.98 -19.39 61.52
C PRO A 812 -51.36 -18.81 62.81
N GLU A 813 -51.34 -17.48 62.88
CA GLU A 813 -50.88 -16.68 64.01
C GLU A 813 -51.73 -16.87 65.28
N PRO A 814 -51.13 -16.82 66.48
CA PRO A 814 -51.85 -16.82 67.75
C PRO A 814 -52.36 -15.42 68.14
N GLU A 815 -53.52 -15.39 68.80
CA GLU A 815 -54.22 -14.19 69.27
C GLU A 815 -53.39 -13.31 70.25
N PRO A 816 -53.61 -11.97 70.26
CA PRO A 816 -52.84 -11.06 71.09
C PRO A 816 -53.35 -10.96 72.54
N GLU A 817 -52.43 -11.09 73.50
CA GLU A 817 -52.67 -10.77 74.92
C GLU A 817 -52.65 -9.25 75.20
N PRO A 818 -53.37 -8.76 76.23
CA PRO A 818 -53.59 -7.35 76.46
C PRO A 818 -52.41 -6.63 77.13
N ALA A 819 -52.24 -5.38 76.69
CA ALA A 819 -51.20 -4.45 77.06
C ALA A 819 -51.03 -4.21 78.58
N THR A 820 -49.79 -4.21 79.05
CA THR A 820 -49.39 -3.62 80.32
C THR A 820 -48.51 -2.39 80.10
N ASN A 821 -48.99 -1.27 80.64
CA ASN A 821 -48.28 0.01 80.79
C ASN A 821 -47.00 -0.14 81.62
N VAL A 822 -45.86 0.39 81.17
CA VAL A 822 -44.87 1.05 82.06
C VAL A 822 -44.14 2.19 81.31
N ARG A 823 -44.07 3.33 82.00
CA ARG A 823 -43.39 4.60 81.65
C ARG A 823 -41.93 4.62 82.11
N ARG A 824 -41.14 5.50 81.45
CA ARG A 824 -39.88 6.17 81.86
C ARG A 824 -38.60 5.32 81.82
N ALA A 825 -37.42 5.86 81.47
CA ALA A 825 -36.96 7.24 81.28
C ALA A 825 -36.04 7.35 80.06
#